data_AF-A0A8T6P7B7-F1
#
_entry.id   AF-A0A8T6P7B7-F1
#
_cell.length_a   1.000
_cell.length_b   1.000
_cell.length_c   1.000
_cell.angle_alpha   90.00
_cell.angle_beta   90.00
_cell.angle_gamma   90.00
#
_symmetry.space_group_name_H-M   'P 1'
#
loop_
_entity.id
_entity.type
_entity.pdbx_description
1 polymer ?
#
loop_
_entity_poly.entity_id
_entity_poly.type
_entity_poly.pdbx_seq_one_letter_code
_entity_poly.pdbx_strand_id
1 'polypeptide(L)'
;MSDWVGRTISKVEIDRMIGRGGMAEVYLGRHTTLNRPVAVKVLQAHLLDDESQMSRFTAEAQSVASLRHPNIVQVYDFDVLDDRPYIVMELLDGLSLKEYLKALGKAGGTLSQQTVLRIITELASALDYAHERQIIHRDVKPANVMLRSEAGPIDATRPLSNTVDTVLTDFGIARIADASHKTASGVIVGTPAYMSPEQASGEKVTPSSDIYSLGVMLYELLSGRLPFDGETSASVLLKHMTEVPPTLEGATPELDLVLTTALAKRPADRFQTAGALADALRSALAGESPVLMTGSIYETTPMPPMAQTNTPAPAATATLPSPVPPTTDTGQQTQPSTSTDSNLTATAQINAGGFNPMWIVGGVGALALLIAVIALAAIALDNDEIEPVAAATDAVAEATDIPTEAPAAENDPTEEETEEPGTENEPTPAPTAPPEADLDPKTPIGTIVIRDDTLSAILAGIPDPEEGTFYAAWLTEPETNALFLARLSVSDGQASFAFTDPGGENLLATYSQLAVSVEESRDTDPIQPATIVFETRLADDLIERLRHLDELSRGLTFQEALLNGSGALLRGLNRDTQAYNDHRGFAISALANNNLVGGKLHSEHVINIVAGDRSPEYNDWDGSGLIENPGDGFGLRNYLLMLIDGAQGIQQDPNSPEDTITAAESLATQATELLQTVEDASVVAQDVTFSDSIEGAGPLGETLDLLGIDVTELEDLAQSLNLAITAELFPVAE
;
A
#
# COMPACT_ATOMS: atom_id res chain seq x y z
N MET A 1 -37.93 -19.93 21.55
CA MET A 1 -38.48 -18.76 20.83
C MET A 1 -37.41 -17.69 20.93
N SER A 2 -37.22 -16.83 19.93
CA SER A 2 -36.27 -15.72 20.07
C SER A 2 -36.78 -14.74 21.12
N ASP A 3 -35.90 -14.32 22.04
CA ASP A 3 -36.29 -13.64 23.28
C ASP A 3 -37.01 -12.29 23.08
N TRP A 4 -36.87 -11.70 21.90
CA TRP A 4 -37.30 -10.35 21.56
C TRP A 4 -38.74 -10.23 21.05
N VAL A 5 -39.33 -11.29 20.50
CA VAL A 5 -40.65 -11.22 19.87
C VAL A 5 -41.74 -10.95 20.91
N GLY A 6 -42.57 -9.93 20.67
CA GLY A 6 -43.58 -9.44 21.61
C GLY A 6 -43.04 -8.55 22.73
N ARG A 7 -41.73 -8.26 22.77
CA ARG A 7 -41.19 -7.19 23.64
C ARG A 7 -41.38 -5.82 22.97
N THR A 8 -41.42 -4.78 23.80
CA THR A 8 -41.21 -3.40 23.34
C THR A 8 -39.80 -2.97 23.74
N ILE A 9 -39.02 -2.49 22.77
CA ILE A 9 -37.66 -1.98 22.95
C ILE A 9 -37.69 -0.48 22.66
N SER A 10 -37.32 0.37 23.63
CA SER A 10 -37.52 1.84 23.56
C SER A 10 -38.96 2.18 23.13
N LYS A 11 -39.18 2.62 21.89
CA LYS A 11 -40.49 2.96 21.31
C LYS A 11 -40.97 1.98 20.25
N VAL A 12 -40.31 0.84 20.05
CA VAL A 12 -40.62 -0.14 19.00
C VAL A 12 -41.18 -1.44 19.59
N GLU A 13 -42.38 -1.81 19.18
CA GLU A 13 -42.96 -3.13 19.45
C GLU A 13 -42.41 -4.15 18.44
N ILE A 14 -41.86 -5.28 18.89
CA ILE A 14 -41.22 -6.27 18.02
C ILE A 14 -42.22 -7.35 17.59
N ASP A 15 -42.54 -7.39 16.29
CA ASP A 15 -43.59 -8.26 15.73
C ASP A 15 -43.06 -9.68 15.43
N ARG A 16 -41.97 -9.78 14.66
CA ARG A 16 -41.39 -11.07 14.23
C ARG A 16 -39.94 -10.91 13.73
N MET A 17 -39.17 -11.98 13.80
CA MET A 17 -37.88 -12.05 13.09
C MET A 17 -38.09 -12.04 11.57
N ILE A 18 -37.24 -11.30 10.85
CA ILE A 18 -37.21 -11.23 9.38
C ILE A 18 -35.87 -11.71 8.79
N GLY A 19 -34.79 -11.69 9.57
CA GLY A 19 -33.50 -12.26 9.18
C GLY A 19 -32.65 -12.68 10.38
N ARG A 20 -31.70 -13.59 10.15
CA ARG A 20 -30.67 -13.99 11.12
C ARG A 20 -29.37 -14.25 10.35
N GLY A 21 -28.31 -13.56 10.74
CA GLY A 21 -26.94 -13.77 10.25
C GLY A 21 -26.01 -14.28 11.37
N GLY A 22 -24.71 -14.35 11.07
CA GLY A 22 -23.70 -14.78 12.05
C GLY A 22 -23.51 -13.80 13.21
N MET A 23 -23.51 -12.49 12.93
CA MET A 23 -23.27 -11.42 13.92
C MET A 23 -24.54 -10.78 14.49
N ALA A 24 -25.69 -10.95 13.84
CA ALA A 24 -26.89 -10.16 14.14
C ALA A 24 -28.21 -10.88 13.81
N GLU A 25 -29.28 -10.48 14.50
CA GLU A 25 -30.66 -10.85 14.22
C GLU A 25 -31.45 -9.61 13.79
N VAL A 26 -32.28 -9.72 12.75
CA VAL A 26 -33.09 -8.62 12.25
C VAL A 26 -34.57 -8.93 12.44
N TYR A 27 -35.28 -7.99 13.03
CA TYR A 27 -36.69 -8.08 13.37
C TYR A 27 -37.52 -7.02 12.63
N LEU A 28 -38.73 -7.38 12.23
CA LEU A 28 -39.79 -6.42 11.96
C LEU A 28 -40.34 -5.94 13.30
N GLY A 29 -40.48 -4.63 13.44
CA GLY A 29 -41.24 -4.02 14.51
C GLY A 29 -42.04 -2.82 14.03
N ARG A 30 -42.83 -2.26 14.95
CA ARG A 30 -43.66 -1.08 14.73
C ARG A 30 -43.28 0.01 15.72
N HIS A 31 -42.82 1.15 15.21
CA HIS A 31 -42.54 2.31 16.05
C HIS A 31 -43.87 2.86 16.58
N THR A 32 -44.10 2.76 17.89
CA THR A 32 -45.37 3.06 18.57
C THR A 32 -45.81 4.52 18.41
N THR A 33 -44.90 5.49 18.58
CA THR A 33 -45.22 6.93 18.45
C THR A 33 -45.51 7.38 17.02
N LEU A 34 -44.68 6.95 16.05
CA LEU A 34 -44.82 7.31 14.63
C LEU A 34 -45.82 6.40 13.87
N ASN A 35 -46.27 5.32 14.52
CA ASN A 35 -47.11 4.26 13.98
C ASN A 35 -46.70 3.76 12.58
N ARG A 36 -45.39 3.55 12.38
CA ARG A 36 -44.79 3.05 11.13
C ARG A 36 -44.04 1.74 11.34
N PRO A 37 -43.95 0.86 10.34
CA PRO A 37 -43.04 -0.28 10.38
C PRO A 37 -41.58 0.19 10.34
N VAL A 38 -40.71 -0.57 11.00
CA VAL A 38 -39.26 -0.39 11.10
C VAL A 38 -38.56 -1.76 11.12
N ALA A 39 -37.31 -1.80 10.68
CA ALA A 39 -36.43 -2.92 10.94
C ALA A 39 -35.61 -2.66 12.22
N VAL A 40 -35.40 -3.69 13.05
CA VAL A 40 -34.57 -3.62 14.25
C VAL A 40 -33.49 -4.69 14.14
N LYS A 41 -32.24 -4.27 13.96
CA LYS A 41 -31.07 -5.14 13.92
C LYS A 41 -30.45 -5.21 15.31
N VAL A 42 -30.50 -6.38 15.94
CA VAL A 42 -29.91 -6.65 17.26
C VAL A 42 -28.61 -7.40 17.07
N LEU A 43 -27.52 -6.92 17.66
CA LEU A 43 -26.21 -7.59 17.62
C LEU A 43 -26.10 -8.65 18.73
N GLN A 44 -25.24 -9.64 18.52
CA GLN A 44 -24.99 -10.67 19.53
C GLN A 44 -24.03 -10.17 20.62
N ALA A 45 -24.25 -10.60 21.86
CA ALA A 45 -23.59 -10.04 23.06
C ALA A 45 -22.06 -10.26 23.11
N HIS A 46 -21.55 -11.34 22.52
CA HIS A 46 -20.14 -11.77 22.59
C HIS A 46 -19.19 -10.93 21.71
N LEU A 47 -19.63 -9.77 21.24
CA LEU A 47 -18.86 -8.88 20.36
C LEU A 47 -18.34 -7.64 21.11
N LEU A 48 -18.73 -7.41 22.36
CA LEU A 48 -18.48 -6.15 23.08
C LEU A 48 -18.15 -6.39 24.57
N ASP A 49 -17.15 -7.23 24.83
CA ASP A 49 -16.71 -7.58 26.19
C ASP A 49 -15.93 -6.44 26.91
N ASP A 50 -15.76 -5.27 26.27
CA ASP A 50 -14.98 -4.12 26.76
C ASP A 50 -15.72 -2.78 26.53
N GLU A 51 -15.73 -1.90 27.55
CA GLU A 51 -16.28 -0.54 27.48
C GLU A 51 -15.69 0.27 26.32
N SER A 52 -14.42 0.05 25.97
CA SER A 52 -13.76 0.74 24.86
C SER A 52 -14.42 0.41 23.50
N GLN A 53 -14.88 -0.82 23.32
CA GLN A 53 -15.53 -1.29 22.10
C GLN A 53 -16.97 -0.75 22.02
N MET A 54 -17.70 -0.75 23.13
CA MET A 54 -19.06 -0.17 23.22
C MET A 54 -19.06 1.33 22.92
N SER A 55 -18.03 2.07 23.39
CA SER A 55 -17.85 3.49 23.07
C SER A 55 -17.60 3.72 21.57
N ARG A 56 -16.76 2.90 20.93
CA ARG A 56 -16.50 2.98 19.48
C ARG A 56 -17.74 2.62 18.65
N PHE A 57 -18.45 1.56 19.01
CA PHE A 57 -19.74 1.17 18.42
C PHE A 57 -20.74 2.34 18.46
N THR A 58 -20.88 2.97 19.62
CA THR A 58 -21.77 4.12 19.84
C THR A 58 -21.40 5.29 18.95
N ALA A 59 -20.12 5.65 18.87
CA ALA A 59 -19.64 6.76 18.04
C ALA A 59 -19.86 6.49 16.54
N GLU A 60 -19.64 5.27 16.06
CA GLU A 60 -19.86 4.93 14.65
C GLU A 60 -21.36 4.85 14.29
N ALA A 61 -22.19 4.32 15.18
CA ALA A 61 -23.65 4.32 15.00
C ALA A 61 -24.22 5.75 14.91
N GLN A 62 -23.70 6.69 15.71
CA GLN A 62 -24.04 8.13 15.61
C GLN A 62 -23.64 8.72 14.25
N SER A 63 -22.43 8.43 13.79
CA SER A 63 -21.93 8.89 12.49
C SER A 63 -22.82 8.39 11.35
N VAL A 64 -23.14 7.10 11.31
CA VAL A 64 -24.03 6.51 10.28
C VAL A 64 -25.46 7.07 10.38
N ALA A 65 -25.98 7.33 11.58
CA ALA A 65 -27.31 7.93 11.76
C ALA A 65 -27.43 9.37 11.23
N SER A 66 -26.32 10.07 11.01
CA SER A 66 -26.30 11.40 10.38
C SER A 66 -26.53 11.35 8.86
N LEU A 67 -26.32 10.20 8.21
CA LEU A 67 -26.43 10.04 6.77
C LEU A 67 -27.88 10.15 6.29
N ARG A 68 -28.08 10.87 5.18
CA ARG A 68 -29.36 11.06 4.49
C ARG A 68 -29.15 11.10 2.98
N HIS A 69 -29.24 9.95 2.35
CA HIS A 69 -29.07 9.77 0.90
C HIS A 69 -30.11 8.75 0.40
N PRO A 70 -30.72 8.93 -0.79
CA PRO A 70 -31.77 8.03 -1.27
C PRO A 70 -31.34 6.56 -1.41
N ASN A 71 -30.05 6.32 -1.64
CA ASN A 71 -29.42 5.00 -1.78
C ASN A 71 -28.68 4.56 -0.51
N ILE A 72 -28.96 5.15 0.66
CA ILE A 72 -28.49 4.70 1.99
C ILE A 72 -29.71 4.44 2.88
N VAL A 73 -29.71 3.34 3.64
CA VAL A 73 -30.78 3.04 4.60
C VAL A 73 -30.82 4.07 5.72
N GLN A 74 -32.00 4.65 5.99
CA GLN A 74 -32.13 5.58 7.09
C GLN A 74 -32.13 4.85 8.43
N VAL A 75 -31.08 5.05 9.23
CA VAL A 75 -31.10 4.76 10.67
C VAL A 75 -31.94 5.82 11.39
N TYR A 76 -32.80 5.38 12.32
CA TYR A 76 -33.69 6.23 13.11
C TYR A 76 -33.26 6.38 14.57
N ASP A 77 -32.74 5.30 15.15
CA ASP A 77 -32.39 5.20 16.57
C ASP A 77 -31.37 4.07 16.75
N PHE A 78 -30.56 4.14 17.81
CA PHE A 78 -29.71 3.03 18.25
C PHE A 78 -29.52 3.13 19.76
N ASP A 79 -29.42 2.00 20.44
CA ASP A 79 -29.29 1.95 21.91
C ASP A 79 -28.81 0.55 22.34
N VAL A 80 -28.67 0.31 23.65
CA VAL A 80 -28.27 -0.98 24.23
C VAL A 80 -29.35 -1.47 25.20
N LEU A 81 -29.78 -2.73 25.06
CA LEU A 81 -30.66 -3.38 26.05
C LEU A 81 -30.20 -4.81 26.34
N ASP A 82 -30.19 -5.20 27.62
CA ASP A 82 -29.70 -6.50 28.08
C ASP A 82 -28.29 -6.80 27.51
N ASP A 83 -27.39 -5.83 27.62
CA ASP A 83 -26.00 -5.79 27.08
C ASP A 83 -25.87 -6.13 25.58
N ARG A 84 -26.96 -5.95 24.82
CA ARG A 84 -27.00 -6.16 23.37
C ARG A 84 -27.34 -4.85 22.66
N PRO A 85 -26.45 -4.34 21.79
CA PRO A 85 -26.76 -3.19 20.97
C PRO A 85 -27.86 -3.53 19.96
N TYR A 86 -28.71 -2.56 19.69
CA TYR A 86 -29.65 -2.63 18.58
C TYR A 86 -29.71 -1.32 17.80
N ILE A 87 -30.04 -1.44 16.52
CA ILE A 87 -30.20 -0.34 15.58
C ILE A 87 -31.62 -0.42 15.02
N VAL A 88 -32.38 0.68 15.13
CA VAL A 88 -33.70 0.85 14.53
C VAL A 88 -33.54 1.63 13.23
N MET A 89 -34.01 1.05 12.13
CA MET A 89 -33.80 1.59 10.78
C MET A 89 -35.04 1.43 9.90
N GLU A 90 -34.98 2.02 8.71
CA GLU A 90 -35.97 1.86 7.65
C GLU A 90 -36.23 0.38 7.34
N LEU A 91 -37.51 -0.01 7.34
CA LEU A 91 -37.91 -1.27 6.75
C LEU A 91 -37.93 -1.09 5.23
N LEU A 92 -37.04 -1.78 4.54
CA LEU A 92 -37.02 -1.85 3.09
C LEU A 92 -37.81 -3.08 2.63
N ASP A 93 -39.00 -2.85 2.07
CA ASP A 93 -39.87 -3.90 1.53
C ASP A 93 -39.30 -4.42 0.19
N GLY A 94 -38.24 -5.23 0.28
CA GLY A 94 -37.41 -5.63 -0.85
C GLY A 94 -36.66 -6.94 -0.65
N LEU A 95 -35.93 -7.34 -1.69
CA LEU A 95 -34.96 -8.44 -1.67
C LEU A 95 -33.54 -7.87 -1.62
N SER A 96 -32.59 -8.60 -1.06
CA SER A 96 -31.17 -8.25 -1.29
C SER A 96 -30.77 -8.50 -2.75
N LEU A 97 -29.79 -7.75 -3.24
CA LEU A 97 -29.20 -7.94 -4.56
C LEU A 97 -28.62 -9.37 -4.71
N LYS A 98 -28.07 -9.93 -3.63
CA LYS A 98 -27.63 -11.34 -3.56
C LYS A 98 -28.77 -12.34 -3.80
N GLU A 99 -29.93 -12.13 -3.18
CA GLU A 99 -31.09 -13.01 -3.39
C GLU A 99 -31.66 -12.86 -4.80
N TYR A 100 -31.68 -11.63 -5.32
CA TYR A 100 -32.08 -11.35 -6.69
C TYR A 100 -31.17 -12.05 -7.71
N LEU A 101 -29.84 -11.87 -7.62
CA LEU A 101 -28.86 -12.53 -8.51
C LEU A 101 -28.98 -14.06 -8.45
N LYS A 102 -29.15 -14.62 -7.25
CA LYS A 102 -29.34 -16.07 -7.04
C LYS A 102 -30.62 -16.60 -7.66
N ALA A 103 -31.70 -15.82 -7.68
CA ALA A 103 -32.96 -16.19 -8.32
C ALA A 103 -32.88 -16.04 -9.85
N LEU A 104 -32.29 -14.96 -10.34
CA LEU A 104 -32.09 -14.68 -11.76
C LEU A 104 -31.18 -15.73 -12.42
N GLY A 105 -30.05 -16.06 -11.80
CA GLY A 105 -29.14 -17.11 -12.29
C GLY A 105 -29.77 -18.49 -12.30
N LYS A 106 -30.64 -18.83 -11.33
CA LYS A 106 -31.45 -20.06 -11.35
C LYS A 106 -32.47 -20.11 -12.50
N ALA A 107 -32.93 -18.94 -12.98
CA ALA A 107 -33.78 -18.83 -14.16
C ALA A 107 -32.97 -18.80 -15.48
N GLY A 108 -31.64 -18.84 -15.41
CA GLY A 108 -30.74 -18.72 -16.57
C GLY A 108 -30.61 -17.30 -17.12
N GLY A 109 -30.97 -16.28 -16.33
CA GLY A 109 -30.83 -14.87 -16.70
C GLY A 109 -29.53 -14.24 -16.22
N THR A 110 -29.13 -13.17 -16.88
CA THR A 110 -28.04 -12.25 -16.49
C THR A 110 -28.55 -10.81 -16.45
N LEU A 111 -27.80 -9.91 -15.81
CA LEU A 111 -28.08 -8.48 -15.86
C LEU A 111 -27.65 -7.90 -17.22
N SER A 112 -28.40 -6.90 -17.71
CA SER A 112 -27.92 -6.08 -18.83
C SER A 112 -26.87 -5.09 -18.34
N GLN A 113 -25.86 -4.78 -19.17
CA GLN A 113 -24.83 -3.77 -18.87
C GLN A 113 -25.43 -2.42 -18.41
N GLN A 114 -26.54 -1.99 -19.01
CA GLN A 114 -27.26 -0.78 -18.59
C GLN A 114 -27.84 -0.88 -17.17
N THR A 115 -28.25 -2.07 -16.73
CA THR A 115 -28.70 -2.30 -15.34
C THR A 115 -27.52 -2.32 -14.38
N VAL A 116 -26.40 -2.95 -14.78
CA VAL A 116 -25.16 -2.96 -13.99
C VAL A 116 -24.63 -1.55 -13.77
N LEU A 117 -24.48 -0.76 -14.84
CA LEU A 117 -24.06 0.64 -14.77
C LEU A 117 -24.96 1.46 -13.83
N ARG A 118 -26.27 1.26 -13.88
CA ARG A 118 -27.22 1.96 -13.00
C ARG A 118 -27.01 1.58 -11.53
N ILE A 119 -26.92 0.29 -11.21
CA ILE A 119 -26.64 -0.21 -9.86
C ILE A 119 -25.32 0.40 -9.34
N ILE A 120 -24.26 0.35 -10.14
CA ILE A 120 -22.95 0.88 -9.75
C ILE A 120 -22.98 2.41 -9.58
N THR A 121 -23.71 3.14 -10.41
CA THR A 121 -23.86 4.60 -10.27
C THR A 121 -24.62 4.98 -8.99
N GLU A 122 -25.70 4.27 -8.67
CA GLU A 122 -26.48 4.48 -7.45
C GLU A 122 -25.66 4.16 -6.18
N LEU A 123 -24.90 3.07 -6.19
CA LEU A 123 -24.01 2.69 -5.09
C LEU A 123 -22.79 3.61 -4.96
N ALA A 124 -22.20 4.04 -6.06
CA ALA A 124 -21.13 5.03 -6.08
C ALA A 124 -21.56 6.34 -5.43
N SER A 125 -22.74 6.85 -5.79
CA SER A 125 -23.31 8.06 -5.18
C SER A 125 -23.53 7.91 -3.67
N ALA A 126 -23.90 6.72 -3.19
CA ALA A 126 -24.03 6.43 -1.76
C ALA A 126 -22.67 6.40 -1.05
N LEU A 127 -21.66 5.76 -1.65
CA LEU A 127 -20.32 5.64 -1.09
C LEU A 127 -19.61 7.01 -1.02
N ASP A 128 -19.56 7.76 -2.12
CA ASP A 128 -18.95 9.09 -2.15
C ASP A 128 -19.60 10.02 -1.10
N TYR A 129 -20.93 10.01 -0.98
CA TYR A 129 -21.65 10.78 0.04
C TYR A 129 -21.25 10.41 1.48
N ALA A 130 -20.93 9.14 1.75
CA ALA A 130 -20.43 8.71 3.05
C ALA A 130 -18.94 9.05 3.23
N HIS A 131 -18.13 8.90 2.19
CA HIS A 131 -16.68 9.19 2.18
C HIS A 131 -16.39 10.68 2.39
N GLU A 132 -17.18 11.58 1.78
CA GLU A 132 -17.19 13.03 2.07
C GLU A 132 -17.35 13.37 3.56
N ARG A 133 -17.99 12.46 4.32
CA ARG A 133 -18.27 12.60 5.76
C ARG A 133 -17.33 11.73 6.61
N GLN A 134 -16.25 11.22 6.00
CA GLN A 134 -15.25 10.34 6.61
C GLN A 134 -15.81 9.01 7.14
N ILE A 135 -16.96 8.56 6.61
CA ILE A 135 -17.60 7.29 6.98
C ILE A 135 -17.30 6.25 5.88
N ILE A 136 -16.61 5.19 6.25
CA ILE A 136 -16.23 4.07 5.37
C ILE A 136 -17.18 2.90 5.64
N HIS A 137 -17.67 2.23 4.62
CA HIS A 137 -18.65 1.15 4.74
C HIS A 137 -18.04 -0.16 5.24
N ARG A 138 -16.83 -0.53 4.79
CA ARG A 138 -16.01 -1.70 5.18
C ARG A 138 -16.59 -3.10 4.91
N ASP A 139 -17.81 -3.20 4.38
CA ASP A 139 -18.48 -4.48 4.07
C ASP A 139 -19.39 -4.38 2.82
N VAL A 140 -18.90 -3.73 1.75
CA VAL A 140 -19.66 -3.57 0.50
C VAL A 140 -19.79 -4.91 -0.23
N LYS A 141 -21.02 -5.43 -0.37
CA LYS A 141 -21.34 -6.70 -1.05
C LYS A 141 -22.82 -6.79 -1.42
N PRO A 142 -23.24 -7.64 -2.38
CA PRO A 142 -24.65 -7.80 -2.77
C PRO A 142 -25.61 -8.21 -1.65
N ALA A 143 -25.12 -8.77 -0.53
CA ALA A 143 -25.95 -9.10 0.63
C ALA A 143 -26.39 -7.84 1.41
N ASN A 144 -25.60 -6.77 1.33
CA ASN A 144 -25.81 -5.52 2.05
C ASN A 144 -26.46 -4.45 1.15
N VAL A 145 -26.81 -4.79 -0.10
CA VAL A 145 -27.55 -3.93 -1.02
C VAL A 145 -28.98 -4.45 -1.12
N MET A 146 -29.96 -3.63 -0.73
CA MET A 146 -31.38 -3.93 -0.79
C MET A 146 -32.02 -3.29 -2.03
N LEU A 147 -33.01 -3.95 -2.63
CA LEU A 147 -33.73 -3.48 -3.81
C LEU A 147 -35.12 -2.96 -3.41
N ARG A 148 -35.37 -1.65 -3.57
CA ARG A 148 -36.62 -0.98 -3.18
C ARG A 148 -37.47 -0.66 -4.42
N SER A 149 -38.77 -0.96 -4.39
CA SER A 149 -39.67 -0.78 -5.54
C SER A 149 -40.99 -0.15 -5.10
N GLU A 150 -41.30 1.07 -5.58
CA GLU A 150 -42.62 1.69 -5.37
C GLU A 150 -43.73 1.02 -6.19
N ALA A 151 -43.38 0.30 -7.26
CA ALA A 151 -44.33 -0.38 -8.14
C ALA A 151 -44.89 -1.70 -7.57
N GLY A 152 -44.50 -2.07 -6.34
CA GLY A 152 -44.85 -3.33 -5.69
C GLY A 152 -43.74 -4.39 -5.74
N PRO A 153 -44.04 -5.65 -5.38
CA PRO A 153 -43.04 -6.69 -5.18
C PRO A 153 -42.17 -6.98 -6.40
N ILE A 154 -40.87 -7.15 -6.17
CA ILE A 154 -39.88 -7.43 -7.22
C ILE A 154 -39.94 -8.91 -7.61
N ASP A 155 -40.26 -9.19 -8.88
CA ASP A 155 -40.15 -10.52 -9.46
C ASP A 155 -38.68 -10.80 -9.84
N ALA A 156 -37.97 -11.52 -8.96
CA ALA A 156 -36.57 -11.85 -9.14
C ALA A 156 -36.28 -12.86 -10.27
N THR A 157 -37.30 -13.30 -11.01
CA THR A 157 -37.13 -14.07 -12.26
C THR A 157 -37.07 -13.19 -13.51
N ARG A 158 -37.21 -11.87 -13.37
CA ARG A 158 -37.21 -10.89 -14.47
C ARG A 158 -36.08 -9.87 -14.32
N PRO A 159 -35.61 -9.26 -15.43
CA PRO A 159 -34.72 -8.10 -15.37
C PRO A 159 -35.31 -6.97 -14.53
N LEU A 160 -34.46 -6.26 -13.78
CA LEU A 160 -34.89 -5.14 -12.94
C LEU A 160 -35.49 -4.01 -13.78
N SER A 161 -36.64 -3.50 -13.31
CA SER A 161 -37.24 -2.29 -13.85
C SER A 161 -36.43 -1.05 -13.45
N ASN A 162 -36.48 0.01 -14.27
CA ASN A 162 -35.90 1.33 -13.97
C ASN A 162 -36.64 2.08 -12.84
N THR A 163 -37.59 1.42 -12.17
CA THR A 163 -38.36 1.89 -11.01
C THR A 163 -37.97 1.18 -9.72
N VAL A 164 -36.83 0.47 -9.73
CA VAL A 164 -36.26 -0.22 -8.56
C VAL A 164 -34.96 0.47 -8.20
N ASP A 165 -34.91 1.09 -7.02
CA ASP A 165 -33.69 1.69 -6.47
C ASP A 165 -32.84 0.62 -5.76
N THR A 166 -31.53 0.81 -5.77
CA THR A 166 -30.63 0.16 -4.82
C THR A 166 -30.47 1.00 -3.55
N VAL A 167 -30.40 0.34 -2.39
CA VAL A 167 -30.20 0.98 -1.10
C VAL A 167 -29.11 0.23 -0.35
N LEU A 168 -28.00 0.90 -0.07
CA LEU A 168 -26.91 0.39 0.73
C LEU A 168 -27.31 0.33 2.20
N THR A 169 -27.07 -0.82 2.81
CA THR A 169 -27.42 -1.16 4.20
C THR A 169 -26.20 -1.72 4.92
N ASP A 170 -26.26 -1.85 6.24
CA ASP A 170 -25.22 -2.56 6.98
C ASP A 170 -23.79 -1.99 6.79
N PHE A 171 -23.68 -0.66 6.95
CA PHE A 171 -22.41 0.00 7.27
C PHE A 171 -21.72 -0.76 8.42
N GLY A 172 -20.40 -0.87 8.36
CA GLY A 172 -19.56 -1.80 9.11
C GLY A 172 -19.47 -1.66 10.64
N ILE A 173 -20.50 -1.11 11.29
CA ILE A 173 -20.66 -0.90 12.74
C ILE A 173 -20.42 -2.20 13.54
N ALA A 174 -20.70 -3.37 12.95
CA ALA A 174 -20.38 -4.66 13.55
C ALA A 174 -18.89 -5.05 13.49
N ARG A 175 -18.12 -4.60 12.49
CA ARG A 175 -16.69 -4.96 12.33
C ARG A 175 -15.74 -4.14 13.20
N ILE A 176 -16.16 -2.98 13.71
CA ILE A 176 -15.41 -2.25 14.75
C ILE A 176 -15.34 -3.04 16.06
N ALA A 177 -16.38 -3.82 16.35
CA ALA A 177 -16.44 -4.70 17.52
C ALA A 177 -15.44 -5.88 17.40
N ASP A 178 -15.27 -6.44 16.20
CA ASP A 178 -14.34 -7.54 15.92
C ASP A 178 -12.85 -7.13 15.88
N ALA A 179 -12.53 -5.84 15.73
CA ALA A 179 -11.16 -5.37 15.45
C ALA A 179 -10.13 -5.67 16.59
N SER A 180 -10.60 -5.98 17.79
CA SER A 180 -9.81 -6.41 18.95
C SER A 180 -9.66 -7.94 19.05
N HIS A 181 -10.53 -8.72 18.41
CA HIS A 181 -10.54 -10.18 18.48
C HIS A 181 -9.87 -10.81 17.26
N LYS A 182 -8.52 -10.83 17.26
CA LYS A 182 -7.77 -11.88 16.54
C LYS A 182 -8.22 -13.23 17.12
N THR A 183 -9.12 -13.94 16.45
CA THR A 183 -9.68 -15.20 16.96
C THR A 183 -8.57 -16.25 17.00
N ALA A 184 -8.29 -16.77 18.21
CA ALA A 184 -7.28 -17.81 18.48
C ALA A 184 -7.67 -19.21 17.93
N SER A 185 -8.36 -19.24 16.78
CA SER A 185 -8.97 -20.44 16.19
C SER A 185 -8.93 -20.42 14.65
N GLY A 186 -8.32 -19.40 14.02
CA GLY A 186 -8.13 -19.35 12.55
C GLY A 186 -9.40 -19.17 11.73
N VAL A 187 -10.55 -18.90 12.36
CA VAL A 187 -11.83 -18.64 11.67
C VAL A 187 -12.04 -17.15 11.57
N ILE A 188 -11.72 -16.59 10.40
CA ILE A 188 -11.95 -15.19 10.06
C ILE A 188 -13.46 -14.95 9.93
N VAL A 189 -13.99 -14.01 10.73
CA VAL A 189 -15.42 -13.70 10.74
C VAL A 189 -15.74 -12.72 9.60
N GLY A 190 -16.33 -13.23 8.53
CA GLY A 190 -16.71 -12.44 7.36
C GLY A 190 -17.02 -13.29 6.13
N THR A 191 -17.37 -12.64 5.02
CA THR A 191 -17.37 -13.28 3.69
C THR A 191 -16.13 -12.79 2.95
N PRO A 192 -15.08 -13.62 2.78
CA PRO A 192 -13.79 -13.18 2.24
C PRO A 192 -13.87 -12.66 0.80
N ALA A 193 -14.84 -13.17 0.03
CA ALA A 193 -15.03 -12.92 -1.40
C ALA A 193 -15.24 -11.47 -1.87
N TYR A 194 -15.28 -10.48 -0.96
CA TYR A 194 -15.37 -9.05 -1.31
C TYR A 194 -14.43 -8.18 -0.49
N MET A 195 -13.56 -8.77 0.34
CA MET A 195 -12.62 -7.99 1.15
C MET A 195 -11.53 -7.39 0.26
N SER A 196 -11.14 -6.15 0.54
CA SER A 196 -9.99 -5.53 -0.11
C SER A 196 -8.66 -6.13 0.39
N PRO A 197 -7.55 -6.01 -0.38
CA PRO A 197 -6.23 -6.47 0.03
C PRO A 197 -5.83 -5.98 1.43
N GLU A 198 -6.00 -4.68 1.69
CA GLU A 198 -5.70 -4.04 2.97
C GLU A 198 -6.60 -4.56 4.12
N GLN A 199 -7.84 -4.97 3.83
CA GLN A 199 -8.69 -5.65 4.82
C GLN A 199 -8.29 -7.11 5.08
N ALA A 200 -7.66 -7.76 4.10
CA ALA A 200 -7.16 -9.13 4.23
C ALA A 200 -5.83 -9.19 5.00
N SER A 201 -4.95 -8.20 4.81
CA SER A 201 -3.69 -8.04 5.55
C SER A 201 -3.87 -7.42 6.94
N GLY A 202 -4.98 -6.70 7.19
CA GLY A 202 -5.21 -5.99 8.45
C GLY A 202 -4.63 -4.57 8.50
N GLU A 203 -4.28 -4.03 7.34
CA GLU A 203 -3.86 -2.65 7.14
C GLU A 203 -5.01 -1.63 7.35
N LYS A 204 -4.66 -0.34 7.29
CA LYS A 204 -5.60 0.75 7.49
C LYS A 204 -6.64 0.82 6.35
N VAL A 205 -7.88 0.44 6.67
CA VAL A 205 -9.03 0.54 5.75
C VAL A 205 -9.33 2.01 5.41
N THR A 206 -9.55 2.32 4.13
CA THR A 206 -9.78 3.68 3.59
C THR A 206 -11.01 3.69 2.66
N PRO A 207 -11.47 4.85 2.14
CA PRO A 207 -12.48 4.90 1.07
C PRO A 207 -12.17 3.99 -0.13
N SER A 208 -10.88 3.87 -0.51
CA SER A 208 -10.41 2.99 -1.59
C SER A 208 -10.72 1.50 -1.35
N SER A 209 -10.89 1.09 -0.09
CA SER A 209 -11.32 -0.27 0.28
C SER A 209 -12.76 -0.57 -0.16
N ASP A 210 -13.66 0.40 -0.02
CA ASP A 210 -15.05 0.26 -0.48
C ASP A 210 -15.12 0.28 -2.03
N ILE A 211 -14.25 1.05 -2.68
CA ILE A 211 -14.12 1.10 -4.15
C ILE A 211 -13.66 -0.25 -4.69
N TYR A 212 -12.69 -0.90 -4.06
CA TYR A 212 -12.27 -2.25 -4.41
C TYR A 212 -13.42 -3.25 -4.27
N SER A 213 -14.12 -3.26 -3.14
CA SER A 213 -15.28 -4.14 -2.91
C SER A 213 -16.43 -3.86 -3.90
N LEU A 214 -16.62 -2.61 -4.34
CA LEU A 214 -17.53 -2.25 -5.43
C LEU A 214 -17.05 -2.78 -6.79
N GLY A 215 -15.73 -2.78 -7.06
CA GLY A 215 -15.11 -3.41 -8.22
C GLY A 215 -15.36 -4.93 -8.27
N VAL A 216 -15.24 -5.61 -7.13
CA VAL A 216 -15.57 -7.05 -7.03
C VAL A 216 -17.05 -7.27 -7.33
N MET A 217 -17.92 -6.39 -6.84
CA MET A 217 -19.36 -6.44 -7.13
C MET A 217 -19.65 -6.20 -8.62
N LEU A 218 -19.01 -5.22 -9.25
CA LEU A 218 -19.12 -4.93 -10.69
C LEU A 218 -18.76 -6.17 -11.52
N TYR A 219 -17.65 -6.84 -11.18
CA TYR A 219 -17.23 -8.09 -11.81
C TYR A 219 -18.30 -9.19 -11.71
N GLU A 220 -18.89 -9.39 -10.52
CA GLU A 220 -19.97 -10.37 -10.30
C GLU A 220 -21.26 -10.01 -11.06
N LEU A 221 -21.60 -8.72 -11.11
CA LEU A 221 -22.80 -8.24 -11.81
C LEU A 221 -22.71 -8.40 -13.33
N LEU A 222 -21.50 -8.30 -13.91
CA LEU A 222 -21.25 -8.52 -15.33
C LEU A 222 -21.18 -10.00 -15.71
N SER A 223 -20.52 -10.83 -14.90
CA SER A 223 -20.16 -12.21 -15.24
C SER A 223 -21.03 -13.29 -14.60
N GLY A 224 -21.75 -12.96 -13.52
CA GLY A 224 -22.42 -13.91 -12.66
C GLY A 224 -21.49 -14.78 -11.80
N ARG A 225 -20.20 -14.43 -11.71
CA ARG A 225 -19.16 -15.15 -10.93
C ARG A 225 -18.27 -14.16 -10.18
N LEU A 226 -17.66 -14.60 -9.09
CA LEU A 226 -16.65 -13.81 -8.40
C LEU A 226 -15.33 -13.79 -9.20
N PRO A 227 -14.50 -12.74 -9.11
CA PRO A 227 -13.16 -12.71 -9.72
C PRO A 227 -12.23 -13.74 -9.07
N PHE A 228 -12.41 -13.99 -7.76
CA PHE A 228 -11.63 -14.95 -6.99
C PHE A 228 -12.56 -15.92 -6.26
N ASP A 229 -12.26 -17.21 -6.36
CA ASP A 229 -12.97 -18.31 -5.68
C ASP A 229 -11.94 -19.35 -5.23
N GLY A 230 -12.29 -20.17 -4.24
CA GLY A 230 -11.36 -21.11 -3.62
C GLY A 230 -12.00 -22.00 -2.55
N GLU A 231 -11.38 -23.15 -2.31
CA GLU A 231 -11.91 -24.17 -1.37
C GLU A 231 -11.92 -23.73 0.10
N THR A 232 -11.15 -22.69 0.47
CA THR A 232 -11.08 -22.17 1.85
C THR A 232 -11.14 -20.65 1.88
N SER A 233 -11.61 -20.09 3.00
CA SER A 233 -11.63 -18.64 3.19
C SER A 233 -10.23 -18.00 3.10
N ALA A 234 -9.21 -18.71 3.57
CA ALA A 234 -7.83 -18.25 3.51
C ALA A 234 -7.30 -18.20 2.07
N SER A 235 -7.64 -19.18 1.20
CA SER A 235 -7.21 -19.13 -0.20
C SER A 235 -7.90 -17.99 -0.95
N VAL A 236 -9.19 -17.72 -0.70
CA VAL A 236 -9.88 -16.55 -1.28
C VAL A 236 -9.23 -15.23 -0.86
N LEU A 237 -8.84 -15.07 0.42
CA LEU A 237 -8.13 -13.87 0.89
C LEU A 237 -6.72 -13.73 0.33
N LEU A 238 -6.01 -14.83 0.09
CA LEU A 238 -4.72 -14.77 -0.59
C LEU A 238 -4.88 -14.26 -2.03
N LYS A 239 -5.92 -14.69 -2.75
CA LYS A 239 -6.25 -14.21 -4.10
C LYS A 239 -6.64 -12.72 -4.14
N HIS A 240 -7.52 -12.30 -3.22
CA HIS A 240 -7.44 -11.03 -2.48
C HIS A 240 -6.17 -10.21 -2.73
N MET A 241 -5.10 -10.66 -2.09
CA MET A 241 -3.84 -9.93 -1.98
C MET A 241 -2.95 -10.06 -3.23
N THR A 242 -2.92 -11.22 -3.90
CA THR A 242 -1.88 -11.54 -4.90
C THR A 242 -2.37 -11.75 -6.34
N GLU A 243 -3.53 -12.35 -6.60
CA GLU A 243 -3.93 -12.71 -7.97
C GLU A 243 -4.54 -11.53 -8.75
N VAL A 244 -4.10 -11.27 -9.98
CA VAL A 244 -4.76 -10.35 -10.91
C VAL A 244 -6.17 -10.88 -11.25
N PRO A 245 -7.23 -10.05 -11.30
CA PRO A 245 -8.56 -10.51 -11.66
C PRO A 245 -8.60 -11.09 -13.09
N PRO A 246 -9.29 -12.22 -13.34
CA PRO A 246 -9.36 -12.79 -14.69
C PRO A 246 -10.13 -11.90 -15.67
N THR A 247 -9.60 -11.62 -16.86
CA THR A 247 -10.34 -10.90 -17.91
C THR A 247 -11.69 -11.57 -18.22
N LEU A 248 -12.75 -10.76 -18.34
CA LEU A 248 -14.09 -11.28 -18.64
C LEU A 248 -14.22 -11.74 -20.11
N GLU A 249 -14.87 -12.89 -20.32
CA GLU A 249 -15.13 -13.44 -21.65
C GLU A 249 -15.96 -12.46 -22.49
N GLY A 250 -15.34 -11.89 -23.53
CA GLY A 250 -15.98 -10.92 -24.41
C GLY A 250 -16.03 -9.47 -23.88
N ALA A 251 -15.29 -9.14 -22.82
CA ALA A 251 -15.04 -7.75 -22.47
C ALA A 251 -14.26 -7.02 -23.58
N THR A 252 -14.51 -5.72 -23.70
CA THR A 252 -13.67 -4.83 -24.51
C THR A 252 -12.46 -4.39 -23.69
N PRO A 253 -11.36 -3.94 -24.32
CA PRO A 253 -10.18 -3.44 -23.58
C PRO A 253 -10.52 -2.36 -22.55
N GLU A 254 -11.47 -1.48 -22.89
CA GLU A 254 -11.94 -0.39 -22.01
C GLU A 254 -12.65 -0.93 -20.77
N LEU A 255 -13.44 -2.01 -20.90
CA LEU A 255 -14.14 -2.62 -19.78
C LEU A 255 -13.19 -3.43 -18.89
N ASP A 256 -12.21 -4.11 -19.49
CA ASP A 256 -11.17 -4.83 -18.74
C ASP A 256 -10.31 -3.86 -17.93
N LEU A 257 -9.91 -2.73 -18.55
CA LEU A 257 -9.17 -1.65 -17.89
C LEU A 257 -9.93 -1.05 -16.68
N VAL A 258 -11.25 -0.88 -16.77
CA VAL A 258 -12.06 -0.44 -15.61
C VAL A 258 -12.06 -1.49 -14.49
N LEU A 259 -12.12 -2.78 -14.84
CA LEU A 259 -12.11 -3.87 -13.85
C LEU A 259 -10.74 -4.04 -13.19
N THR A 260 -9.65 -4.00 -13.95
CA THR A 260 -8.28 -4.10 -13.42
C THR A 260 -7.95 -2.89 -12.54
N THR A 261 -8.29 -1.67 -12.96
CA THR A 261 -8.11 -0.45 -12.15
C THR A 261 -8.90 -0.52 -10.83
N ALA A 262 -10.18 -0.92 -10.88
CA ALA A 262 -11.00 -1.03 -9.67
C ALA A 262 -10.48 -2.11 -8.69
N LEU A 263 -9.86 -3.17 -9.22
CA LEU A 263 -9.34 -4.32 -8.47
C LEU A 263 -7.82 -4.30 -8.28
N ALA A 264 -7.17 -3.16 -8.53
CA ALA A 264 -5.74 -2.99 -8.34
C ALA A 264 -5.35 -3.21 -6.86
N LYS A 265 -4.18 -3.79 -6.62
CA LYS A 265 -3.80 -4.24 -5.28
C LYS A 265 -3.49 -3.07 -4.36
N ARG A 266 -2.67 -2.11 -4.79
CA ARG A 266 -2.40 -0.90 -3.98
C ARG A 266 -3.63 0.01 -4.00
N PRO A 267 -4.06 0.59 -2.86
CA PRO A 267 -5.17 1.53 -2.81
C PRO A 267 -5.03 2.78 -3.69
N ALA A 268 -3.80 3.18 -4.04
CA ALA A 268 -3.48 4.36 -4.84
C ALA A 268 -3.68 4.17 -6.36
N ASP A 269 -3.54 2.93 -6.85
CA ASP A 269 -3.72 2.57 -8.27
C ASP A 269 -5.21 2.51 -8.66
N ARG A 270 -6.11 2.59 -7.68
CA ARG A 270 -7.57 2.52 -7.87
C ARG A 270 -8.15 3.89 -8.22
N PHE A 271 -9.40 3.91 -8.65
CA PHE A 271 -10.15 5.16 -8.80
C PHE A 271 -10.18 5.97 -7.49
N GLN A 272 -9.96 7.28 -7.60
CA GLN A 272 -9.94 8.18 -6.42
C GLN A 272 -11.30 8.27 -5.70
N THR A 273 -12.40 8.05 -6.42
CA THR A 273 -13.79 8.08 -5.91
C THR A 273 -14.60 6.93 -6.51
N ALA A 274 -15.69 6.53 -5.86
CA ALA A 274 -16.60 5.55 -6.44
C ALA A 274 -17.33 6.11 -7.66
N GLY A 275 -17.59 7.43 -7.69
CA GLY A 275 -18.10 8.15 -8.84
C GLY A 275 -17.20 8.05 -10.07
N ALA A 276 -15.88 8.20 -9.90
CA ALA A 276 -14.92 8.02 -10.99
C ALA A 276 -14.96 6.61 -11.60
N LEU A 277 -15.13 5.56 -10.77
CA LEU A 277 -15.36 4.19 -11.25
C LEU A 277 -16.65 4.09 -12.07
N ALA A 278 -17.76 4.68 -11.60
CA ALA A 278 -19.04 4.67 -12.30
C ALA A 278 -19.02 5.47 -13.61
N ASP A 279 -18.24 6.54 -13.69
CA ASP A 279 -18.04 7.36 -14.88
C ASP A 279 -17.14 6.64 -15.90
N ALA A 280 -16.04 6.03 -15.46
CA ALA A 280 -15.17 5.21 -16.30
C ALA A 280 -15.93 4.01 -16.90
N LEU A 281 -16.75 3.32 -16.10
CA LEU A 281 -17.66 2.26 -16.58
C LEU A 281 -18.65 2.77 -17.64
N ARG A 282 -19.13 4.02 -17.52
CA ARG A 282 -20.05 4.62 -18.49
C ARG A 282 -19.38 4.84 -19.85
N SER A 283 -18.16 5.37 -19.86
CA SER A 283 -17.37 5.56 -21.09
C SER A 283 -17.00 4.21 -21.72
N ALA A 284 -16.50 3.25 -20.93
CA ALA A 284 -16.18 1.91 -21.44
C ALA A 284 -17.39 1.23 -22.10
N LEU A 285 -18.58 1.31 -21.49
CA LEU A 285 -19.82 0.77 -22.08
C LEU A 285 -20.34 1.57 -23.29
N ALA A 286 -19.84 2.78 -23.52
CA ALA A 286 -20.10 3.56 -24.74
C ALA A 286 -19.08 3.26 -25.87
N GLY A 287 -18.01 2.51 -25.58
CA GLY A 287 -16.88 2.32 -26.49
C GLY A 287 -15.94 3.53 -26.55
N GLU A 288 -15.94 4.35 -25.51
CA GLU A 288 -15.02 5.48 -25.30
C GLU A 288 -13.92 5.04 -24.32
N SER A 289 -12.68 5.46 -24.57
CA SER A 289 -11.57 5.24 -23.63
C SER A 289 -11.92 5.86 -22.26
N PRO A 290 -11.88 5.09 -21.17
CA PRO A 290 -12.28 5.59 -19.86
C PRO A 290 -11.28 6.63 -19.37
N VAL A 291 -11.77 7.76 -18.85
CA VAL A 291 -10.91 8.75 -18.19
C VAL A 291 -10.53 8.20 -16.81
N LEU A 292 -9.35 7.59 -16.72
CA LEU A 292 -8.80 7.11 -15.45
C LEU A 292 -8.30 8.30 -14.64
N MET A 293 -9.13 8.77 -13.70
CA MET A 293 -8.70 9.67 -12.62
C MET A 293 -8.03 8.84 -11.52
N THR A 294 -6.87 8.25 -11.85
CA THR A 294 -5.92 7.65 -10.91
C THR A 294 -5.01 8.73 -10.33
N GLY A 295 -4.48 8.48 -9.13
CA GLY A 295 -3.92 9.53 -8.29
C GLY A 295 -2.51 10.01 -8.66
N SER A 296 -2.40 10.96 -9.59
CA SER A 296 -1.30 11.95 -9.56
C SER A 296 -1.71 13.30 -10.13
N ILE A 297 -2.40 14.09 -9.31
CA ILE A 297 -2.56 15.54 -9.50
C ILE A 297 -2.29 16.29 -8.19
N TYR A 298 -1.02 16.33 -7.80
CA TYR A 298 -0.47 17.58 -7.29
C TYR A 298 -0.20 18.52 -8.47
N GLU A 299 -1.27 18.90 -9.19
CA GLU A 299 -1.21 20.00 -10.14
C GLU A 299 -1.01 21.28 -9.33
N THR A 300 0.26 21.60 -9.08
CA THR A 300 0.68 22.89 -8.52
C THR A 300 0.22 23.96 -9.50
N THR A 301 -0.94 24.55 -9.19
CA THR A 301 -1.53 25.61 -10.02
C THR A 301 -0.49 26.73 -10.11
N PRO A 302 0.05 27.06 -11.30
CA PRO A 302 1.11 28.05 -11.37
C PRO A 302 0.58 29.39 -10.88
N MET A 303 1.11 29.88 -9.76
CA MET A 303 0.75 31.21 -9.27
C MET A 303 0.99 32.23 -10.39
N PRO A 304 0.04 33.12 -10.70
CA PRO A 304 0.24 34.13 -11.71
C PRO A 304 1.43 35.02 -11.29
N PRO A 305 2.38 35.31 -12.19
CA PRO A 305 3.59 36.05 -11.82
C PRO A 305 3.22 37.44 -11.31
N MET A 306 3.75 37.80 -10.14
CA MET A 306 3.54 39.12 -9.56
C MET A 306 3.96 40.22 -10.55
N ALA A 307 3.05 41.16 -10.78
CA ALA A 307 3.24 42.22 -11.77
C ALA A 307 4.39 43.16 -11.38
N GLN A 308 5.54 43.01 -12.03
CA GLN A 308 6.60 44.02 -11.97
C GLN A 308 6.17 45.26 -12.74
N THR A 309 5.95 46.35 -12.01
CA THR A 309 5.64 47.66 -12.58
C THR A 309 6.82 48.22 -13.34
N ASN A 310 6.70 48.34 -14.67
CA ASN A 310 7.65 49.10 -15.50
C ASN A 310 6.95 50.20 -16.30
N THR A 311 7.51 51.40 -16.20
CA THR A 311 6.97 52.67 -16.74
C THR A 311 7.36 52.83 -18.23
N PRO A 312 6.52 53.43 -19.10
CA PRO A 312 6.68 53.29 -20.55
C PRO A 312 7.62 54.32 -21.21
N ALA A 313 8.13 53.96 -22.40
CA ALA A 313 8.81 54.83 -23.36
C ALA A 313 8.22 54.66 -24.78
N PRO A 314 8.35 55.65 -25.70
CA PRO A 314 7.31 55.93 -26.70
C PRO A 314 7.51 55.35 -28.12
N ALA A 315 6.45 55.47 -28.93
CA ALA A 315 6.25 54.79 -30.22
C ALA A 315 6.76 55.51 -31.49
N ALA A 316 7.06 54.72 -32.53
CA ALA A 316 7.05 55.02 -33.99
C ALA A 316 7.47 53.76 -34.79
N THR A 317 7.06 53.41 -36.01
CA THR A 317 5.93 53.81 -36.91
C THR A 317 5.72 52.69 -37.97
N ALA A 318 4.50 52.56 -38.49
CA ALA A 318 3.93 51.54 -39.40
C ALA A 318 4.68 51.10 -40.68
N THR A 319 4.30 49.92 -41.23
CA THR A 319 3.80 49.76 -42.62
C THR A 319 3.08 48.41 -42.88
N LEU A 320 2.21 48.36 -43.90
CA LEU A 320 1.39 47.23 -44.43
C LEU A 320 1.49 47.26 -46.00
N PRO A 321 0.80 46.40 -46.81
CA PRO A 321 0.88 44.92 -46.93
C PRO A 321 0.89 44.37 -48.41
N SER A 322 1.21 43.08 -48.63
CA SER A 322 0.80 42.19 -49.77
C SER A 322 1.26 42.55 -51.22
N PRO A 323 1.10 41.73 -52.32
CA PRO A 323 0.33 40.46 -52.49
C PRO A 323 0.98 39.30 -53.34
N VAL A 324 0.17 38.23 -53.56
CA VAL A 324 0.27 37.00 -54.40
C VAL A 324 0.25 37.28 -55.93
N PRO A 325 0.88 36.50 -56.87
CA PRO A 325 0.21 35.44 -57.69
C PRO A 325 1.16 34.30 -58.28
N PRO A 326 0.88 33.51 -59.36
CA PRO A 326 0.44 32.11 -59.19
C PRO A 326 0.97 31.01 -60.18
N THR A 327 0.65 29.74 -59.88
CA THR A 327 0.33 28.55 -60.76
C THR A 327 1.17 28.10 -62.00
N THR A 328 1.21 26.76 -62.15
CA THR A 328 0.88 25.87 -63.32
C THR A 328 1.96 24.97 -63.95
N ASP A 329 1.48 23.80 -64.44
CA ASP A 329 2.07 22.80 -65.38
C ASP A 329 3.15 21.83 -64.84
N THR A 330 3.23 20.53 -65.19
CA THR A 330 2.39 19.59 -66.01
C THR A 330 2.61 18.16 -65.47
N GLY A 331 1.77 17.16 -65.82
CA GLY A 331 2.12 15.74 -65.64
C GLY A 331 1.79 14.87 -66.85
N GLN A 332 2.59 13.80 -67.13
CA GLN A 332 2.15 12.65 -67.94
C GLN A 332 3.09 11.40 -67.89
N GLN A 333 2.54 10.30 -67.37
CA GLN A 333 2.55 8.88 -67.82
C GLN A 333 3.72 8.20 -68.61
N THR A 334 4.14 7.04 -68.05
CA THR A 334 4.29 5.67 -68.64
C THR A 334 5.55 5.14 -69.39
N GLN A 335 6.18 4.11 -68.76
CA GLN A 335 6.60 2.76 -69.30
C GLN A 335 7.80 2.57 -70.28
N PRO A 336 8.36 1.33 -70.49
CA PRO A 336 8.67 0.23 -69.54
C PRO A 336 9.94 -0.68 -69.85
N SER A 337 10.18 -1.69 -68.99
CA SER A 337 10.69 -3.08 -69.26
C SER A 337 12.15 -3.43 -69.68
N THR A 338 12.79 -4.34 -68.90
CA THR A 338 13.32 -5.71 -69.23
C THR A 338 14.12 -6.24 -68.00
N SER A 339 13.77 -7.29 -67.24
CA SER A 339 13.57 -8.74 -67.51
C SER A 339 14.84 -9.62 -67.50
N THR A 340 14.91 -10.61 -66.59
CA THR A 340 15.58 -11.92 -66.80
C THR A 340 14.97 -12.95 -65.83
N ASP A 341 14.44 -14.05 -66.38
CA ASP A 341 13.86 -15.19 -65.66
C ASP A 341 14.89 -16.23 -65.23
N SER A 342 14.54 -17.08 -64.25
CA SER A 342 14.80 -18.54 -64.30
C SER A 342 13.96 -19.36 -63.29
N ASN A 343 12.85 -19.92 -63.81
CA ASN A 343 12.45 -21.34 -63.74
C ASN A 343 13.50 -22.34 -63.19
N LEU A 344 13.22 -23.53 -62.60
CA LEU A 344 11.99 -24.33 -62.45
C LEU A 344 12.23 -25.60 -61.57
N THR A 345 11.18 -26.10 -60.88
CA THR A 345 10.91 -27.53 -60.48
C THR A 345 11.72 -28.31 -59.39
N ALA A 346 10.93 -28.99 -58.54
CA ALA A 346 10.90 -30.47 -58.31
C ALA A 346 11.42 -31.13 -57.00
N THR A 347 10.41 -31.56 -56.20
CA THR A 347 10.20 -32.92 -55.61
C THR A 347 11.04 -33.48 -54.44
N ALA A 348 10.26 -34.08 -53.50
CA ALA A 348 10.57 -35.29 -52.69
C ALA A 348 11.60 -35.15 -51.55
N GLN A 349 11.56 -35.92 -50.44
CA GLN A 349 10.52 -36.80 -49.90
C GLN A 349 10.69 -36.97 -48.37
N ILE A 350 9.58 -37.32 -47.72
CA ILE A 350 9.42 -37.91 -46.37
C ILE A 350 10.65 -38.64 -45.81
N ASN A 351 11.03 -38.31 -44.58
CA ASN A 351 11.60 -39.27 -43.63
C ASN A 351 10.98 -39.04 -42.24
N ALA A 352 10.18 -39.99 -41.78
CA ALA A 352 9.61 -39.98 -40.42
C ALA A 352 10.27 -41.08 -39.60
N GLY A 353 10.75 -40.76 -38.39
CA GLY A 353 11.31 -41.74 -37.48
C GLY A 353 11.60 -41.17 -36.10
N GLY A 354 11.18 -41.89 -35.05
CA GLY A 354 11.69 -41.70 -33.68
C GLY A 354 10.78 -40.97 -32.69
N PHE A 355 9.60 -41.51 -32.38
CA PHE A 355 8.88 -41.14 -31.15
C PHE A 355 9.60 -41.78 -29.95
N ASN A 356 9.92 -41.01 -28.90
CA ASN A 356 10.65 -41.51 -27.73
C ASN A 356 9.93 -41.13 -26.41
N PRO A 357 9.19 -42.05 -25.76
CA PRO A 357 8.31 -41.72 -24.64
C PRO A 357 9.00 -41.89 -23.28
N MET A 358 9.71 -40.87 -22.79
CA MET A 358 10.36 -40.91 -21.46
C MET A 358 9.73 -39.99 -20.41
N TRP A 359 8.90 -39.02 -20.81
CA TRP A 359 8.30 -38.02 -19.92
C TRP A 359 7.15 -38.54 -19.02
N ILE A 360 6.62 -39.75 -19.27
CA ILE A 360 5.50 -40.33 -18.50
C ILE A 360 5.98 -41.00 -17.19
N VAL A 361 7.29 -41.24 -17.02
CA VAL A 361 7.83 -41.92 -15.82
C VAL A 361 8.10 -40.95 -14.65
N GLY A 362 8.38 -39.67 -14.94
CA GLY A 362 8.70 -38.67 -13.90
C GLY A 362 7.51 -38.33 -12.99
N GLY A 363 6.34 -38.06 -13.57
CA GLY A 363 5.15 -37.62 -12.82
C GLY A 363 4.58 -38.67 -11.86
N VAL A 364 4.69 -39.96 -12.20
CA VAL A 364 4.22 -41.05 -11.32
C VAL A 364 5.17 -41.24 -10.14
N GLY A 365 6.47 -41.01 -10.32
CA GLY A 365 7.46 -41.07 -9.25
C GLY A 365 7.24 -39.99 -8.18
N ALA A 366 7.04 -38.74 -8.59
CA ALA A 366 6.79 -37.62 -7.68
C ALA A 366 5.49 -37.82 -6.86
N LEU A 367 4.41 -38.27 -7.51
CA LEU A 367 3.14 -38.52 -6.82
C LEU A 367 3.21 -39.71 -5.84
N ALA A 368 3.93 -40.77 -6.20
CA ALA A 368 4.16 -41.90 -5.29
C ALA A 368 5.02 -41.50 -4.07
N LEU A 369 6.01 -40.62 -4.26
CA LEU A 369 6.84 -40.09 -3.19
C LEU A 369 6.04 -39.18 -2.24
N LEU A 370 5.19 -38.31 -2.79
CA LEU A 370 4.29 -37.46 -2.01
C LEU A 370 3.29 -38.29 -1.18
N ILE A 371 2.68 -39.33 -1.76
CA ILE A 371 1.78 -40.24 -1.04
C ILE A 371 2.54 -41.02 0.06
N ALA A 372 3.79 -41.42 -0.19
CA ALA A 372 4.62 -42.08 0.82
C ALA A 372 4.99 -41.14 1.99
N VAL A 373 5.29 -39.88 1.71
CA VAL A 373 5.57 -38.84 2.73
C VAL A 373 4.32 -38.55 3.56
N ILE A 374 3.15 -38.41 2.93
CA ILE A 374 1.87 -38.22 3.63
C ILE A 374 1.52 -39.44 4.50
N ALA A 375 1.76 -40.66 4.02
CA ALA A 375 1.56 -41.88 4.80
C ALA A 375 2.52 -42.00 5.99
N LEU A 376 3.77 -41.58 5.84
CA LEU A 376 4.75 -41.51 6.93
C LEU A 376 4.38 -40.44 7.97
N ALA A 377 3.92 -39.27 7.54
CA ALA A 377 3.43 -38.21 8.43
C ALA A 377 2.18 -38.66 9.21
N ALA A 378 1.25 -39.39 8.56
CA ALA A 378 0.06 -39.93 9.23
C ALA A 378 0.41 -41.00 10.30
N ILE A 379 1.45 -41.81 10.08
CA ILE A 379 1.94 -42.78 11.07
C ILE A 379 2.70 -42.09 12.21
N ALA A 380 3.36 -40.96 11.94
CA ALA A 380 4.06 -40.17 12.96
C ALA A 380 3.11 -39.37 13.89
N LEU A 381 1.86 -39.15 13.47
CA LEU A 381 0.86 -38.39 14.24
C LEU A 381 -0.11 -39.27 15.05
N ASP A 382 0.03 -40.61 15.00
CA ASP A 382 -0.83 -41.57 15.74
C ASP A 382 -0.16 -42.11 17.02
N ASN A 383 0.95 -41.50 17.46
CA ASN A 383 1.76 -41.92 18.61
C ASN A 383 2.08 -40.72 19.53
N ASP A 384 1.08 -40.28 20.31
CA ASP A 384 1.31 -39.70 21.64
C ASP A 384 0.04 -39.87 22.50
N GLU A 385 0.03 -40.90 23.34
CA GLU A 385 -1.00 -41.09 24.38
C GLU A 385 -0.75 -40.11 25.53
N ILE A 386 -1.62 -39.11 25.68
CA ILE A 386 -1.60 -38.19 26.83
C ILE A 386 -2.49 -38.74 27.96
N GLU A 387 -1.88 -39.26 29.02
CA GLU A 387 -2.60 -39.48 30.30
C GLU A 387 -2.79 -38.17 31.09
N PRO A 388 -3.93 -37.97 31.76
CA PRO A 388 -4.20 -36.76 32.52
C PRO A 388 -3.69 -36.86 33.97
N VAL A 389 -2.78 -35.98 34.39
CA VAL A 389 -2.41 -35.82 35.81
C VAL A 389 -3.23 -34.72 36.46
N ALA A 390 -3.88 -35.06 37.56
CA ALA A 390 -4.84 -34.21 38.27
C ALA A 390 -4.17 -33.05 39.04
N ALA A 391 -4.95 -31.98 39.25
CA ALA A 391 -4.58 -30.87 40.12
C ALA A 391 -4.43 -31.32 41.59
N ALA A 392 -3.39 -30.84 42.25
CA ALA A 392 -3.24 -30.90 43.69
C ALA A 392 -2.79 -29.53 44.23
N THR A 393 -3.71 -28.85 44.92
CA THR A 393 -3.39 -27.78 45.86
C THR A 393 -2.70 -28.38 47.08
N ASP A 394 -1.62 -27.77 47.56
CA ASP A 394 -1.40 -27.59 49.00
C ASP A 394 -0.41 -26.45 49.29
N ALA A 395 -0.41 -25.97 50.54
CA ALA A 395 0.25 -24.74 50.99
C ALA A 395 1.32 -24.98 52.07
N VAL A 396 1.90 -23.89 52.60
CA VAL A 396 2.80 -23.82 53.80
C VAL A 396 4.25 -24.26 53.50
N ALA A 397 5.35 -23.62 53.94
CA ALA A 397 5.64 -22.44 54.77
C ALA A 397 6.70 -21.53 54.06
N GLU A 398 7.31 -20.47 54.60
CA GLU A 398 7.26 -19.78 55.92
C GLU A 398 7.52 -18.27 55.73
N ALA A 399 8.03 -17.52 56.75
CA ALA A 399 8.32 -16.09 56.68
C ALA A 399 9.75 -15.72 57.13
N THR A 400 10.28 -14.57 56.71
CA THR A 400 11.33 -13.82 57.45
C THR A 400 11.26 -12.32 57.12
N ASP A 401 11.21 -11.47 58.16
CA ASP A 401 11.15 -10.00 58.07
C ASP A 401 12.50 -9.35 57.72
N ILE A 402 12.48 -8.19 57.03
CA ILE A 402 13.16 -6.93 57.47
C ILE A 402 12.37 -5.71 56.93
N PRO A 403 11.96 -4.74 57.76
CA PRO A 403 11.47 -3.42 57.31
C PRO A 403 12.52 -2.31 57.49
N THR A 404 12.54 -1.32 56.59
CA THR A 404 13.27 -0.05 56.77
C THR A 404 12.37 1.12 56.41
N GLU A 405 12.05 1.94 57.41
CA GLU A 405 11.32 3.20 57.27
C GLU A 405 12.28 4.37 57.55
N ALA A 406 12.06 5.51 56.90
CA ALA A 406 12.88 6.72 57.06
C ALA A 406 12.54 7.49 58.34
N PRO A 407 13.44 8.39 58.79
CA PRO A 407 13.06 9.53 59.61
C PRO A 407 13.38 10.87 58.93
N ALA A 408 12.58 11.88 59.23
CA ALA A 408 12.78 13.26 58.80
C ALA A 408 12.99 14.21 60.01
N ALA A 409 13.45 15.42 59.67
CA ALA A 409 13.12 16.71 60.29
C ALA A 409 14.19 17.44 61.14
N GLU A 410 13.94 18.76 61.24
CA GLU A 410 14.30 19.72 62.29
C GLU A 410 15.69 20.43 62.27
N ASN A 411 15.75 21.68 61.78
CA ASN A 411 15.47 22.92 62.56
C ASN A 411 16.15 24.19 61.99
N ASP A 412 15.33 25.24 61.82
CA ASP A 412 15.70 26.69 61.84
C ASP A 412 15.81 27.14 63.34
N PRO A 413 16.19 28.38 63.78
CA PRO A 413 16.16 29.70 63.09
C PRO A 413 17.35 30.65 63.39
N THR A 414 17.30 31.90 62.89
CA THR A 414 17.32 33.18 63.67
C THR A 414 17.25 34.43 62.73
N GLU A 415 16.65 35.52 63.22
CA GLU A 415 16.17 36.72 62.49
C GLU A 415 17.17 37.92 62.44
N GLU A 416 16.66 39.11 62.04
CA GLU A 416 17.24 40.49 62.02
C GLU A 416 18.07 40.90 60.77
N GLU A 417 17.89 42.07 60.12
CA GLU A 417 16.83 43.12 60.16
C GLU A 417 16.99 44.10 58.94
N THR A 418 15.91 44.82 58.57
CA THR A 418 15.86 46.15 57.89
C THR A 418 15.85 46.28 56.33
N GLU A 419 14.98 47.19 55.87
CA GLU A 419 14.75 47.73 54.51
C GLU A 419 15.91 48.66 54.04
N GLU A 420 16.03 49.27 52.85
CA GLU A 420 15.07 49.71 51.81
C GLU A 420 15.82 49.82 50.41
N PRO A 421 15.41 50.54 49.33
CA PRO A 421 15.24 49.89 48.03
C PRO A 421 16.12 50.37 46.85
N GLY A 422 16.31 49.47 45.87
CA GLY A 422 16.36 49.79 44.44
C GLY A 422 17.72 50.02 43.79
N THR A 423 18.04 49.23 42.75
CA THR A 423 18.63 49.73 41.51
C THR A 423 18.30 48.81 40.32
N GLU A 424 18.54 49.33 39.12
CA GLU A 424 18.05 48.85 37.83
C GLU A 424 19.13 48.07 37.07
N ASN A 425 18.73 47.06 36.28
CA ASN A 425 19.45 46.43 35.17
C ASN A 425 20.85 45.84 35.41
N GLU A 426 20.94 44.50 35.30
CA GLU A 426 21.96 43.88 34.44
C GLU A 426 21.35 42.64 33.77
N PRO A 427 21.26 42.57 32.43
CA PRO A 427 20.94 41.33 31.75
C PRO A 427 22.18 40.42 31.78
N THR A 428 21.99 39.17 32.21
CA THR A 428 22.97 38.09 32.00
C THR A 428 23.41 38.10 30.52
N PRO A 429 24.71 38.04 30.20
CA PRO A 429 25.14 37.94 28.81
C PRO A 429 24.51 36.68 28.18
N ALA A 430 23.96 36.84 26.98
CA ALA A 430 23.62 35.67 26.15
C ALA A 430 24.90 34.85 25.92
N PRO A 431 24.81 33.50 25.90
CA PRO A 431 25.96 32.68 25.56
C PRO A 431 26.53 33.12 24.21
N THR A 432 27.85 33.21 24.13
CA THR A 432 28.51 33.62 22.88
C THR A 432 28.44 32.45 21.92
N ALA A 433 28.06 32.71 20.66
CA ALA A 433 28.07 31.67 19.64
C ALA A 433 29.46 30.99 19.58
N PRO A 434 29.55 29.67 19.34
CA PRO A 434 30.82 29.01 19.08
C PRO A 434 31.59 29.75 17.97
N PRO A 435 32.92 29.68 17.95
CA PRO A 435 33.68 30.34 16.88
C PRO A 435 33.19 29.85 15.53
N GLU A 436 32.96 30.78 14.60
CA GLU A 436 32.74 30.48 13.18
C GLU A 436 33.91 29.61 12.70
N ALA A 437 33.69 28.29 12.70
CA ALA A 437 34.56 27.38 12.00
C ALA A 437 34.40 27.74 10.52
N ASP A 438 35.53 28.04 9.86
CA ASP A 438 35.63 28.30 8.42
C ASP A 438 35.39 26.97 7.68
N LEU A 439 34.16 26.47 7.79
CA LEU A 439 33.69 25.21 7.23
C LEU A 439 33.46 25.45 5.74
N ASP A 440 34.40 25.01 4.91
CA ASP A 440 34.13 24.83 3.48
C ASP A 440 32.89 23.91 3.36
N PRO A 441 31.77 24.37 2.78
CA PRO A 441 30.55 23.57 2.66
C PRO A 441 30.72 22.31 1.81
N LYS A 442 31.90 22.12 1.20
CA LYS A 442 32.29 20.90 0.46
C LYS A 442 33.20 19.95 1.25
N THR A 443 33.58 20.30 2.47
CA THR A 443 34.33 19.41 3.36
C THR A 443 33.34 18.67 4.26
N PRO A 444 33.27 17.33 4.23
CA PRO A 444 32.50 16.56 5.20
C PRO A 444 32.97 16.89 6.62
N ILE A 445 32.05 17.25 7.50
CA ILE A 445 32.37 17.41 8.92
C ILE A 445 32.19 16.10 9.69
N GLY A 446 31.70 15.05 9.05
CA GLY A 446 31.42 13.80 9.72
C GLY A 446 30.87 12.72 8.81
N THR A 447 30.51 11.61 9.41
CA THR A 447 29.96 10.44 8.73
C THR A 447 28.79 9.90 9.55
N ILE A 448 27.71 9.56 8.87
CA ILE A 448 26.58 8.83 9.43
C ILE A 448 26.65 7.38 8.95
N VAL A 449 26.45 6.44 9.88
CA VAL A 449 26.46 4.99 9.65
C VAL A 449 25.19 4.42 10.25
N ILE A 450 24.43 3.68 9.45
CA ILE A 450 23.20 3.03 9.89
C ILE A 450 23.33 1.52 9.68
N ARG A 451 23.19 0.81 10.79
CA ARG A 451 23.38 -0.64 10.96
C ARG A 451 22.57 -1.07 12.18
N ASP A 452 21.97 -2.27 12.18
CA ASP A 452 21.31 -2.83 13.38
C ASP A 452 20.35 -1.87 14.09
N ASP A 453 19.44 -1.27 13.30
CA ASP A 453 18.43 -0.29 13.71
C ASP A 453 19.02 0.92 14.46
N THR A 454 20.33 1.13 14.33
CA THR A 454 21.13 2.07 15.11
C THR A 454 21.72 3.14 14.18
N LEU A 455 21.23 4.35 14.38
CA LEU A 455 21.73 5.59 13.80
C LEU A 455 22.98 6.03 14.55
N SER A 456 24.15 5.83 13.96
CA SER A 456 25.43 6.31 14.53
C SER A 456 25.97 7.46 13.70
N ALA A 457 26.49 8.51 14.35
CA ALA A 457 27.24 9.55 13.65
C ALA A 457 28.52 9.93 14.41
N ILE A 458 29.56 10.28 13.65
CA ILE A 458 30.80 10.85 14.14
C ILE A 458 30.98 12.20 13.45
N LEU A 459 31.12 13.26 14.25
CA LEU A 459 31.31 14.65 13.83
C LEU A 459 32.69 15.11 14.30
N ALA A 460 33.53 15.56 13.37
CA ALA A 460 34.86 16.07 13.61
C ALA A 460 34.86 17.60 13.76
N GLY A 461 35.78 18.12 14.58
CA GLY A 461 35.97 19.57 14.73
C GLY A 461 35.00 20.25 15.71
N ILE A 462 34.13 19.48 16.39
CA ILE A 462 33.29 19.99 17.47
C ILE A 462 34.14 20.13 18.75
N PRO A 463 34.27 21.34 19.32
CA PRO A 463 35.05 21.57 20.55
C PRO A 463 34.28 21.07 21.79
N ASP A 464 34.97 20.84 22.90
CA ASP A 464 34.32 20.52 24.19
C ASP A 464 33.26 21.59 24.57
N PRO A 465 32.09 21.19 25.10
CA PRO A 465 31.03 22.12 25.50
C PRO A 465 31.46 22.97 26.70
N GLU A 466 30.89 24.18 26.81
CA GLU A 466 31.17 25.09 27.94
C GLU A 466 30.76 24.50 29.29
N GLU A 467 31.43 24.93 30.37
CA GLU A 467 31.20 24.40 31.72
C GLU A 467 29.72 24.56 32.15
N GLY A 468 29.03 23.42 32.32
CA GLY A 468 27.60 23.39 32.62
C GLY A 468 26.68 23.16 31.42
N THR A 469 27.21 22.94 30.21
CA THR A 469 26.43 22.63 28.98
C THR A 469 26.75 21.24 28.41
N PHE A 470 25.97 20.80 27.41
CA PHE A 470 26.24 19.60 26.61
C PHE A 470 25.67 19.73 25.20
N TYR A 471 26.16 18.93 24.25
CA TYR A 471 25.55 18.85 22.92
C TYR A 471 24.47 17.77 22.85
N ALA A 472 23.34 18.08 22.22
CA ALA A 472 22.23 17.18 21.95
C ALA A 472 22.08 16.95 20.44
N ALA A 473 21.86 15.70 20.01
CA ALA A 473 21.54 15.33 18.64
C ALA A 473 20.03 15.23 18.45
N TRP A 474 19.54 15.70 17.31
CA TRP A 474 18.13 15.76 16.97
C TRP A 474 17.88 15.34 15.53
N LEU A 475 16.81 14.59 15.29
CA LEU A 475 16.16 14.60 13.97
C LEU A 475 15.12 15.73 13.93
N THR A 476 15.09 16.49 12.85
CA THR A 476 14.22 17.66 12.70
C THR A 476 13.55 17.68 11.33
N GLU A 477 12.40 18.35 11.27
CA GLU A 477 11.67 18.66 10.05
C GLU A 477 11.32 20.16 10.06
N PRO A 478 11.49 20.90 8.95
CA PRO A 478 11.32 22.35 8.95
C PRO A 478 10.00 22.82 9.55
N GLU A 479 10.10 23.83 10.42
CA GLU A 479 8.97 24.57 11.02
C GLU A 479 7.95 23.75 11.85
N THR A 480 8.16 22.44 12.07
CA THR A 480 7.09 21.55 12.58
C THR A 480 7.45 20.64 13.76
N ASN A 481 8.49 19.81 13.68
CA ASN A 481 8.81 18.82 14.72
C ASN A 481 10.33 18.64 14.94
N ALA A 482 10.69 18.26 16.17
CA ALA A 482 12.04 17.83 16.55
C ALA A 482 11.96 16.59 17.45
N LEU A 483 12.85 15.62 17.22
CA LEU A 483 12.99 14.40 18.00
C LEU A 483 14.39 14.36 18.60
N PHE A 484 14.48 14.38 19.93
CA PHE A 484 15.73 14.18 20.65
C PHE A 484 16.23 12.74 20.44
N LEU A 485 17.47 12.61 19.99
CA LEU A 485 18.14 11.31 19.83
C LEU A 485 18.97 10.99 21.09
N ALA A 486 20.01 11.78 21.33
CA ALA A 486 21.03 11.47 22.31
C ALA A 486 21.85 12.69 22.71
N ARG A 487 22.45 12.63 23.90
CA ARG A 487 23.57 13.49 24.29
C ARG A 487 24.84 13.01 23.61
N LEU A 488 25.54 13.88 22.89
CA LEU A 488 26.78 13.52 22.21
C LEU A 488 27.89 13.26 23.23
N SER A 489 28.69 12.24 22.96
CA SER A 489 29.95 11.96 23.65
C SER A 489 31.08 12.68 22.90
N VAL A 490 31.72 13.66 23.56
CA VAL A 490 32.85 14.40 22.98
C VAL A 490 34.16 13.86 23.54
N SER A 491 35.12 13.54 22.65
CA SER A 491 36.47 13.11 23.00
C SER A 491 37.44 13.44 21.87
N ASP A 492 38.62 13.96 22.21
CA ASP A 492 39.72 14.25 21.26
C ASP A 492 39.30 15.12 20.03
N GLY A 493 38.34 16.03 20.20
CA GLY A 493 37.83 16.91 19.14
C GLY A 493 36.89 16.23 18.14
N GLN A 494 36.38 15.04 18.49
CA GLN A 494 35.26 14.39 17.81
C GLN A 494 34.08 14.28 18.77
N ALA A 495 32.88 14.55 18.27
CA ALA A 495 31.64 14.28 18.96
C ALA A 495 30.93 13.11 18.26
N SER A 496 30.43 12.15 19.04
CA SER A 496 29.72 10.99 18.50
C SER A 496 28.42 10.73 19.24
N PHE A 497 27.47 10.13 18.53
CA PHE A 497 26.30 9.53 19.15
C PHE A 497 25.96 8.22 18.44
N ALA A 498 25.28 7.34 19.17
CA ALA A 498 24.58 6.20 18.63
C ALA A 498 23.17 6.21 19.24
N PHE A 499 22.16 6.09 18.39
CA PHE A 499 20.76 6.06 18.77
C PHE A 499 20.09 4.86 18.11
N THR A 500 19.39 4.06 18.91
CA THR A 500 18.57 2.94 18.45
C THR A 500 17.13 3.27 18.80
N ASP A 501 16.23 3.31 17.83
CA ASP A 501 14.82 3.64 18.11
C ASP A 501 14.15 2.51 18.92
N PRO A 502 13.58 2.76 20.12
CA PRO A 502 12.95 1.72 20.92
C PRO A 502 11.66 1.15 20.32
N GLY A 503 11.03 1.86 19.37
CA GLY A 503 9.84 1.42 18.63
C GLY A 503 10.17 0.61 17.38
N GLY A 504 11.39 0.73 16.86
CA GLY A 504 11.78 0.20 15.54
C GLY A 504 11.12 0.96 14.39
N GLU A 505 10.76 2.24 14.61
CA GLU A 505 10.10 3.11 13.64
C GLU A 505 11.09 3.71 12.63
N ASN A 506 10.67 3.82 11.36
CA ASN A 506 11.44 4.50 10.34
C ASN A 506 11.35 6.03 10.50
N LEU A 507 12.19 6.58 11.38
CA LEU A 507 12.20 8.00 11.72
C LEU A 507 12.45 8.91 10.51
N LEU A 508 13.19 8.42 9.50
CA LEU A 508 13.51 9.17 8.28
C LEU A 508 12.36 9.19 7.25
N ALA A 509 11.25 8.51 7.53
CA ALA A 509 9.98 8.79 6.87
C ALA A 509 9.31 10.10 7.38
N THR A 510 9.75 10.62 8.53
CA THR A 510 9.17 11.80 9.22
C THR A 510 10.11 12.99 9.33
N TYR A 511 11.43 12.77 9.35
CA TYR A 511 12.44 13.80 9.56
C TYR A 511 13.50 13.80 8.46
N SER A 512 13.74 14.96 7.83
CA SER A 512 14.71 15.14 6.74
C SER A 512 16.04 15.79 7.14
N GLN A 513 16.20 16.18 8.41
CA GLN A 513 17.36 16.94 8.88
C GLN A 513 17.96 16.36 10.16
N LEU A 514 19.28 16.45 10.30
CA LEU A 514 20.02 16.16 11.53
C LEU A 514 20.56 17.48 12.09
N ALA A 515 20.18 17.82 13.31
CA ALA A 515 20.63 19.02 14.01
C ALA A 515 21.38 18.66 15.30
N VAL A 516 22.33 19.51 15.68
CA VAL A 516 23.01 19.47 16.97
C VAL A 516 22.83 20.82 17.66
N SER A 517 22.34 20.79 18.90
CA SER A 517 22.19 21.98 19.75
C SER A 517 23.09 21.94 20.98
N VAL A 518 23.31 23.10 21.59
CA VAL A 518 23.88 23.23 22.94
C VAL A 518 22.74 23.37 23.94
N GLU A 519 22.73 22.49 24.94
CA GLU A 519 21.75 22.41 26.01
C GLU A 519 22.42 22.62 27.38
N GLU A 520 21.67 23.13 28.37
CA GLU A 520 22.18 23.30 29.72
C GLU A 520 22.13 21.97 30.50
N SER A 521 23.19 21.60 31.22
CA SER A 521 23.28 20.33 32.00
C SER A 521 22.27 20.18 33.15
N ARG A 522 21.43 21.18 33.40
CA ARG A 522 20.29 21.10 34.32
C ARG A 522 19.01 20.63 33.65
N ASP A 523 18.93 20.69 32.33
CA ASP A 523 17.89 20.03 31.55
C ASP A 523 18.32 18.58 31.31
N THR A 524 17.47 17.64 31.72
CA THR A 524 17.73 16.21 31.60
C THR A 524 16.94 15.55 30.48
N ASP A 525 15.98 16.26 29.88
CA ASP A 525 15.04 15.74 28.88
C ASP A 525 14.50 16.90 28.02
N PRO A 526 15.37 17.52 27.19
CA PRO A 526 15.00 18.70 26.42
C PRO A 526 13.95 18.33 25.35
N ILE A 527 12.88 19.12 25.28
CA ILE A 527 11.72 18.84 24.41
C ILE A 527 11.87 19.52 23.03
N GLN A 528 12.73 20.54 22.92
CA GLN A 528 13.08 21.24 21.68
C GLN A 528 14.54 21.70 21.73
N PRO A 529 15.25 21.83 20.59
CA PRO A 529 16.63 22.33 20.56
C PRO A 529 16.70 23.81 20.98
N ALA A 530 17.54 24.14 21.97
CA ALA A 530 17.64 25.50 22.52
C ALA A 530 18.51 26.44 21.68
N THR A 531 19.70 26.00 21.28
CA THR A 531 20.60 26.76 20.38
C THR A 531 21.28 25.81 19.43
N ILE A 532 20.82 25.75 18.19
CA ILE A 532 21.42 24.95 17.12
C ILE A 532 22.81 25.51 16.82
N VAL A 533 23.82 24.63 16.79
CA VAL A 533 25.22 24.95 16.48
C VAL A 533 25.73 24.23 15.24
N PHE A 534 24.98 23.24 14.77
CA PHE A 534 25.18 22.55 13.50
C PHE A 534 23.85 22.00 13.00
N GLU A 535 23.60 22.13 11.70
CA GLU A 535 22.47 21.51 11.04
C GLU A 535 22.91 20.99 9.66
N THR A 536 22.39 19.82 9.29
CA THR A 536 22.54 19.25 7.95
C THR A 536 21.19 18.72 7.46
N ARG A 537 20.84 19.02 6.21
CA ARG A 537 19.76 18.30 5.52
C ARG A 537 20.33 17.00 4.99
N LEU A 538 19.72 15.88 5.38
CA LEU A 538 20.06 14.58 4.83
C LEU A 538 19.66 14.58 3.35
N ALA A 539 20.52 14.05 2.48
CA ALA A 539 20.26 14.07 1.04
C ALA A 539 19.04 13.19 0.70
N ASP A 540 18.24 13.61 -0.30
CA ASP A 540 16.98 12.93 -0.64
C ASP A 540 17.16 11.47 -1.08
N ASP A 541 18.34 11.14 -1.63
CA ASP A 541 18.75 9.78 -1.98
C ASP A 541 19.19 8.98 -0.75
N LEU A 542 19.87 9.61 0.21
CA LEU A 542 20.20 8.99 1.49
C LEU A 542 18.95 8.64 2.30
N ILE A 543 18.01 9.58 2.44
CA ILE A 543 16.72 9.37 3.13
C ILE A 543 15.98 8.18 2.50
N GLU A 544 15.95 8.11 1.17
CA GLU A 544 15.28 7.05 0.43
C GLU A 544 15.99 5.70 0.56
N ARG A 545 17.31 5.64 0.35
CA ARG A 545 18.13 4.43 0.60
C ARG A 545 17.89 3.89 2.00
N LEU A 546 17.86 4.75 3.01
CA LEU A 546 17.61 4.36 4.39
C LEU A 546 16.18 3.86 4.62
N ARG A 547 15.20 4.48 3.96
CA ARG A 547 13.80 4.00 3.97
C ARG A 547 13.66 2.58 3.44
N HIS A 548 14.48 2.17 2.47
CA HIS A 548 14.48 0.80 1.96
C HIS A 548 15.41 -0.14 2.75
N LEU A 549 16.43 0.35 3.48
CA LEU A 549 17.37 -0.49 4.24
C LEU A 549 16.90 -0.92 5.64
N ASP A 550 15.92 -0.22 6.23
CA ASP A 550 15.43 -0.31 7.64
C ASP A 550 15.04 -1.70 8.20
N GLU A 551 15.11 -2.77 7.40
CA GLU A 551 14.82 -4.15 7.85
C GLU A 551 15.89 -5.18 7.45
N LEU A 552 16.99 -4.78 6.79
CA LEU A 552 18.09 -5.70 6.41
C LEU A 552 18.88 -6.23 7.61
N SER A 553 18.94 -5.46 8.69
CA SER A 553 19.70 -5.76 9.91
C SER A 553 19.08 -6.84 10.82
N ARG A 554 17.82 -7.22 10.60
CA ARG A 554 17.05 -7.90 11.65
C ARG A 554 17.28 -9.40 11.81
N GLY A 555 17.96 -10.08 10.87
CA GLY A 555 18.50 -11.45 11.06
C GLY A 555 17.48 -12.53 11.44
N LEU A 556 16.21 -12.37 11.07
CA LEU A 556 15.09 -13.22 11.50
C LEU A 556 14.96 -14.50 10.66
N THR A 557 14.47 -15.58 11.27
CA THR A 557 14.21 -16.83 10.54
C THR A 557 12.90 -16.75 9.73
N PHE A 558 12.78 -17.59 8.70
CA PHE A 558 11.59 -17.67 7.81
C PHE A 558 10.25 -17.75 8.54
N GLN A 559 10.22 -18.34 9.75
CA GLN A 559 9.01 -18.50 10.55
C GLN A 559 8.65 -17.26 11.39
N GLU A 560 9.61 -16.35 11.62
CA GLU A 560 9.42 -15.09 12.34
C GLU A 560 9.09 -13.94 11.38
N ALA A 561 9.75 -13.92 10.21
CA ALA A 561 9.45 -13.00 9.10
C ALA A 561 7.98 -13.08 8.66
N LEU A 562 7.36 -14.27 8.73
CA LEU A 562 5.96 -14.52 8.37
C LEU A 562 4.93 -13.92 9.35
N LEU A 563 5.35 -13.54 10.57
CA LEU A 563 4.45 -13.13 11.65
C LEU A 563 4.53 -11.64 12.00
N ASN A 564 5.70 -11.00 11.80
CA ASN A 564 5.93 -9.59 12.17
C ASN A 564 6.30 -8.67 11.00
N GLY A 565 6.60 -9.20 9.80
CA GLY A 565 6.99 -8.40 8.63
C GLY A 565 8.46 -7.94 8.68
N SER A 566 9.25 -8.33 7.69
CA SER A 566 10.67 -7.94 7.59
C SER A 566 11.18 -7.94 6.13
N GLY A 567 11.98 -6.92 5.75
CA GLY A 567 12.90 -6.92 4.59
C GLY A 567 12.56 -5.98 3.42
N ALA A 568 12.38 -4.67 3.60
CA ALA A 568 11.93 -3.73 2.56
C ALA A 568 12.83 -3.73 1.30
N LEU A 569 14.16 -3.70 1.44
CA LEU A 569 15.07 -3.75 0.30
C LEU A 569 14.90 -5.03 -0.53
N LEU A 570 15.00 -6.18 0.12
CA LEU A 570 14.95 -7.48 -0.57
C LEU A 570 13.54 -7.77 -1.10
N ARG A 571 12.48 -7.45 -0.35
CA ARG A 571 11.10 -7.57 -0.82
C ARG A 571 10.78 -6.62 -1.97
N GLY A 572 11.35 -5.41 -1.97
CA GLY A 572 11.24 -4.47 -3.09
C GLY A 572 11.94 -4.99 -4.34
N LEU A 573 13.22 -5.38 -4.20
CA LEU A 573 14.01 -6.03 -5.25
C LEU A 573 13.31 -7.27 -5.83
N ASN A 574 12.77 -8.14 -4.97
CA ASN A 574 12.09 -9.36 -5.36
C ASN A 574 10.72 -9.07 -6.02
N ARG A 575 9.95 -8.11 -5.49
CA ARG A 575 8.70 -7.64 -6.10
C ARG A 575 8.93 -7.06 -7.49
N ASP A 576 9.87 -6.13 -7.63
CA ASP A 576 10.16 -5.49 -8.91
C ASP A 576 10.79 -6.50 -9.88
N THR A 577 11.53 -7.51 -9.38
CA THR A 577 12.03 -8.63 -10.20
C THR A 577 10.89 -9.52 -10.70
N GLN A 578 9.87 -9.80 -9.87
CA GLN A 578 8.66 -10.50 -10.29
C GLN A 578 7.87 -9.69 -11.31
N ALA A 579 7.64 -8.39 -11.06
CA ALA A 579 6.95 -7.49 -12.00
C ALA A 579 7.69 -7.41 -13.35
N TYR A 580 9.02 -7.29 -13.32
CA TYR A 580 9.87 -7.33 -14.51
C TYR A 580 9.72 -8.67 -15.25
N ASN A 581 9.75 -9.78 -14.52
CA ASN A 581 9.63 -11.12 -15.09
C ASN A 581 8.27 -11.36 -15.76
N ASP A 582 7.18 -10.91 -15.13
CA ASP A 582 5.82 -10.99 -15.65
C ASP A 582 5.66 -10.10 -16.89
N HIS A 583 6.07 -8.83 -16.84
CA HIS A 583 5.93 -7.90 -17.96
C HIS A 583 6.85 -8.27 -19.14
N ARG A 584 8.05 -8.81 -18.89
CA ARG A 584 8.83 -9.49 -19.95
C ARG A 584 8.01 -10.60 -20.61
N GLY A 585 7.44 -11.51 -19.81
CA GLY A 585 6.63 -12.63 -20.31
C GLY A 585 5.43 -12.17 -21.14
N PHE A 586 4.77 -11.09 -20.74
CA PHE A 586 3.68 -10.47 -21.48
C PHE A 586 4.15 -9.83 -22.80
N ALA A 587 5.29 -9.14 -22.81
CA ALA A 587 5.87 -8.58 -24.04
C ALA A 587 6.18 -9.68 -25.07
N ILE A 588 6.86 -10.75 -24.65
CA ILE A 588 7.19 -11.91 -25.50
C ILE A 588 5.91 -12.57 -26.03
N SER A 589 4.94 -12.82 -25.15
CA SER A 589 3.66 -13.42 -25.52
C SER A 589 2.87 -12.57 -26.51
N ALA A 590 2.84 -11.24 -26.33
CA ALA A 590 2.18 -10.31 -27.24
C ALA A 590 2.84 -10.36 -28.64
N LEU A 591 4.17 -10.31 -28.72
CA LEU A 591 4.92 -10.40 -29.97
C LEU A 591 4.69 -11.74 -30.69
N ALA A 592 4.73 -12.86 -29.96
CA ALA A 592 4.44 -14.19 -30.50
C ALA A 592 3.02 -14.33 -31.08
N ASN A 593 2.07 -13.56 -30.56
CA ASN A 593 0.68 -13.48 -31.05
C ASN A 593 0.47 -12.40 -32.13
N ASN A 594 1.52 -11.78 -32.66
CA ASN A 594 1.49 -10.66 -33.62
C ASN A 594 0.83 -9.38 -33.09
N ASN A 595 0.82 -9.17 -31.76
CA ASN A 595 0.34 -7.95 -31.12
C ASN A 595 1.52 -7.01 -30.81
N LEU A 596 1.83 -6.10 -31.76
CA LEU A 596 2.94 -5.16 -31.59
C LEU A 596 2.66 -4.14 -30.48
N VAL A 597 1.40 -3.68 -30.36
CA VAL A 597 0.99 -2.69 -29.35
C VAL A 597 1.22 -3.24 -27.94
N GLY A 598 0.74 -4.45 -27.66
CA GLY A 598 0.99 -5.11 -26.38
C GLY A 598 2.48 -5.40 -26.13
N GLY A 599 3.24 -5.73 -27.19
CA GLY A 599 4.69 -5.89 -27.10
C GLY A 599 5.38 -4.60 -26.61
N LYS A 600 5.03 -3.45 -27.20
CA LYS A 600 5.57 -2.15 -26.81
C LYS A 600 5.17 -1.75 -25.39
N LEU A 601 3.88 -1.81 -25.05
CA LEU A 601 3.36 -1.46 -23.71
C LEU A 601 4.06 -2.27 -22.60
N HIS A 602 4.21 -3.58 -22.76
CA HIS A 602 4.87 -4.39 -21.74
C HIS A 602 6.40 -4.23 -21.75
N SER A 603 7.01 -3.79 -22.85
CA SER A 603 8.42 -3.37 -22.87
C SER A 603 8.65 -2.00 -22.22
N GLU A 604 7.72 -1.03 -22.33
CA GLU A 604 7.79 0.21 -21.52
C GLU A 604 7.80 -0.12 -20.03
N HIS A 605 6.86 -0.95 -19.59
CA HIS A 605 6.80 -1.39 -18.20
C HIS A 605 8.12 -2.00 -17.72
N VAL A 606 8.78 -2.83 -18.52
CA VAL A 606 10.11 -3.36 -18.22
C VAL A 606 11.14 -2.26 -18.01
N ILE A 607 11.20 -1.24 -18.89
CA ILE A 607 12.12 -0.11 -18.75
C ILE A 607 11.83 0.67 -17.46
N ASN A 608 10.56 0.95 -17.18
CA ASN A 608 10.13 1.75 -16.04
C ASN A 608 10.36 1.05 -14.68
N ILE A 609 10.22 -0.28 -14.62
CA ILE A 609 10.61 -1.10 -13.44
C ILE A 609 12.14 -1.11 -13.26
N VAL A 610 12.91 -1.16 -14.34
CA VAL A 610 14.38 -1.12 -14.26
C VAL A 610 14.87 0.24 -13.77
N ALA A 611 14.29 1.31 -14.30
CA ALA A 611 14.73 2.69 -14.11
C ALA A 611 14.37 3.28 -12.74
N GLY A 612 13.13 3.07 -12.27
CA GLY A 612 12.58 3.78 -11.10
C GLY A 612 12.17 5.22 -11.43
N ASP A 613 11.19 5.77 -10.71
CA ASP A 613 10.47 6.99 -11.07
C ASP A 613 11.31 8.29 -11.04
N ARG A 614 12.44 8.26 -10.34
CA ARG A 614 13.44 9.34 -10.28
C ARG A 614 14.45 9.31 -11.44
N SER A 615 14.52 8.23 -12.21
CA SER A 615 15.42 8.16 -13.36
C SER A 615 14.87 8.97 -14.54
N PRO A 616 15.72 9.68 -15.31
CA PRO A 616 15.31 10.25 -16.59
C PRO A 616 14.95 9.18 -17.64
N GLU A 617 15.23 7.90 -17.39
CA GLU A 617 14.73 6.78 -18.19
C GLU A 617 13.29 6.36 -17.82
N TYR A 618 12.69 6.87 -16.74
CA TYR A 618 11.27 6.67 -16.45
C TYR A 618 10.41 7.59 -17.30
N ASN A 619 9.78 7.04 -18.34
CA ASN A 619 9.16 7.83 -19.39
C ASN A 619 8.09 7.05 -20.18
N ASP A 620 7.30 7.77 -20.98
CA ASP A 620 6.45 7.24 -22.04
C ASP A 620 7.36 6.80 -23.21
N TRP A 621 7.60 5.50 -23.31
CA TRP A 621 8.46 4.88 -24.31
C TRP A 621 7.68 4.33 -25.50
N ASP A 622 6.42 3.92 -25.29
CA ASP A 622 5.56 3.44 -26.39
C ASP A 622 4.87 4.57 -27.18
N GLY A 623 4.85 5.79 -26.64
CA GLY A 623 4.28 6.99 -27.24
C GLY A 623 2.77 7.12 -27.03
N SER A 624 2.20 6.44 -26.03
CA SER A 624 0.76 6.44 -25.71
C SER A 624 0.27 7.73 -25.05
N GLY A 625 1.17 8.53 -24.46
CA GLY A 625 0.85 9.70 -23.65
C GLY A 625 0.61 9.40 -22.17
N LEU A 626 0.92 8.18 -21.72
CA LEU A 626 0.90 7.75 -20.32
C LEU A 626 2.31 7.28 -19.92
N ILE A 627 2.63 7.38 -18.63
CA ILE A 627 3.85 6.77 -18.07
C ILE A 627 3.38 5.78 -17.01
N GLU A 628 3.54 4.48 -17.25
CA GLU A 628 3.03 3.44 -16.34
C GLU A 628 4.18 2.76 -15.59
N ASN A 629 4.07 2.64 -14.25
CA ASN A 629 4.97 1.83 -13.41
C ASN A 629 4.20 0.78 -12.58
N PRO A 630 4.30 -0.52 -12.93
CA PRO A 630 3.75 -1.61 -12.13
C PRO A 630 4.68 -2.03 -10.98
N GLY A 631 5.93 -1.54 -10.95
CA GLY A 631 6.85 -1.69 -9.82
C GLY A 631 6.53 -0.72 -8.67
N ASP A 632 7.36 -0.71 -7.63
CA ASP A 632 7.15 0.15 -6.46
C ASP A 632 7.62 1.60 -6.62
N GLY A 633 8.35 1.90 -7.70
CA GLY A 633 8.87 3.23 -8.03
C GLY A 633 10.36 3.38 -7.77
N PHE A 634 10.97 2.57 -6.88
CA PHE A 634 12.40 2.70 -6.58
C PHE A 634 13.29 2.11 -7.67
N GLY A 635 12.89 0.98 -8.25
CA GLY A 635 13.49 0.39 -9.45
C GLY A 635 14.73 -0.49 -9.20
N LEU A 636 14.85 -1.53 -10.05
CA LEU A 636 15.85 -2.60 -9.91
C LEU A 636 17.30 -2.09 -9.91
N ARG A 637 17.60 -1.08 -10.74
CA ARG A 637 18.93 -0.44 -10.80
C ARG A 637 19.38 0.05 -9.42
N ASN A 638 18.48 0.70 -8.68
CA ASN A 638 18.81 1.33 -7.40
C ASN A 638 18.95 0.29 -6.28
N TYR A 639 18.10 -0.74 -6.25
CA TYR A 639 18.24 -1.87 -5.32
C TYR A 639 19.60 -2.57 -5.45
N LEU A 640 20.06 -2.85 -6.68
CA LEU A 640 21.33 -3.53 -6.92
C LEU A 640 22.53 -2.64 -6.58
N LEU A 641 22.47 -1.34 -6.89
CA LEU A 641 23.51 -0.38 -6.51
C LEU A 641 23.68 -0.27 -4.98
N MET A 642 22.59 -0.32 -4.20
CA MET A 642 22.66 -0.32 -2.73
C MET A 642 23.35 -1.57 -2.17
N LEU A 643 23.09 -2.76 -2.74
CA LEU A 643 23.75 -4.00 -2.34
C LEU A 643 25.25 -3.98 -2.65
N ILE A 644 25.64 -3.43 -3.81
CA ILE A 644 27.05 -3.23 -4.19
C ILE A 644 27.76 -2.28 -3.21
N ASP A 645 27.14 -1.14 -2.89
CA ASP A 645 27.68 -0.11 -2.00
C ASP A 645 27.90 -0.65 -0.57
N GLY A 646 26.88 -1.28 0.02
CA GLY A 646 26.98 -1.91 1.34
C GLY A 646 28.03 -3.03 1.40
N ALA A 647 28.15 -3.83 0.34
CA ALA A 647 29.18 -4.86 0.24
C ALA A 647 30.60 -4.28 0.14
N GLN A 648 30.80 -3.19 -0.60
CA GLN A 648 32.08 -2.48 -0.67
C GLN A 648 32.45 -1.84 0.67
N GLY A 649 31.47 -1.36 1.45
CA GLY A 649 31.69 -0.88 2.82
C GLY A 649 32.27 -1.97 3.73
N ILE A 650 31.71 -3.19 3.68
CA ILE A 650 32.21 -4.34 4.45
C ILE A 650 33.65 -4.71 4.07
N GLN A 651 34.00 -4.66 2.77
CA GLN A 651 35.36 -4.93 2.27
C GLN A 651 36.38 -3.89 2.73
N GLN A 652 35.94 -2.66 3.02
CA GLN A 652 36.82 -1.55 3.45
C GLN A 652 36.97 -1.42 4.97
N ASP A 653 36.06 -2.00 5.78
CA ASP A 653 36.18 -2.03 7.24
C ASP A 653 37.35 -2.95 7.67
N PRO A 654 38.43 -2.41 8.28
CA PRO A 654 39.59 -3.19 8.68
C PRO A 654 39.33 -4.18 9.83
N ASN A 655 38.12 -4.18 10.40
CA ASN A 655 37.70 -5.09 11.47
C ASN A 655 36.79 -6.23 10.97
N SER A 656 36.39 -6.23 9.69
CA SER A 656 35.55 -7.28 9.11
C SER A 656 36.26 -8.66 9.13
N PRO A 657 35.58 -9.75 9.53
CA PRO A 657 36.12 -11.11 9.40
C PRO A 657 36.37 -11.51 7.95
N GLU A 658 37.40 -12.33 7.71
CA GLU A 658 37.80 -12.78 6.36
C GLU A 658 36.67 -13.53 5.61
N ASP A 659 35.87 -14.32 6.33
CA ASP A 659 34.67 -14.99 5.78
C ASP A 659 33.59 -13.97 5.36
N THR A 660 33.41 -12.89 6.12
CA THR A 660 32.45 -11.81 5.84
C THR A 660 32.88 -10.96 4.66
N ILE A 661 34.19 -10.67 4.54
CA ILE A 661 34.77 -10.01 3.35
C ILE A 661 34.53 -10.88 2.11
N THR A 662 34.80 -12.19 2.19
CA THR A 662 34.59 -13.14 1.08
C THR A 662 33.12 -13.20 0.63
N ALA A 663 32.18 -13.22 1.57
CA ALA A 663 30.75 -13.17 1.27
C ALA A 663 30.34 -11.82 0.64
N ALA A 664 30.90 -10.71 1.11
CA ALA A 664 30.66 -9.38 0.52
C ALA A 664 31.27 -9.23 -0.88
N GLU A 665 32.45 -9.81 -1.17
CA GLU A 665 33.00 -9.91 -2.52
C GLU A 665 32.05 -10.69 -3.46
N SER A 666 31.45 -11.77 -2.96
CA SER A 666 30.47 -12.55 -3.72
C SER A 666 29.17 -11.77 -3.99
N LEU A 667 28.60 -11.11 -2.97
CA LEU A 667 27.41 -10.26 -3.11
C LEU A 667 27.65 -9.12 -4.11
N ALA A 668 28.76 -8.39 -3.98
CA ALA A 668 29.11 -7.31 -4.88
C ALA A 668 29.26 -7.78 -6.34
N THR A 669 29.87 -8.96 -6.54
CA THR A 669 30.04 -9.56 -7.87
C THR A 669 28.68 -9.91 -8.48
N GLN A 670 27.84 -10.66 -7.77
CA GLN A 670 26.53 -11.08 -8.28
C GLN A 670 25.59 -9.90 -8.52
N ALA A 671 25.56 -8.91 -7.61
CA ALA A 671 24.76 -7.70 -7.79
C ALA A 671 25.22 -6.90 -9.02
N THR A 672 26.52 -6.89 -9.33
CA THR A 672 27.06 -6.24 -10.54
C THR A 672 26.69 -7.00 -11.82
N GLU A 673 26.73 -8.34 -11.81
CA GLU A 673 26.31 -9.16 -12.96
C GLU A 673 24.80 -9.04 -13.24
N LEU A 674 23.98 -9.03 -12.18
CA LEU A 674 22.54 -8.75 -12.30
C LEU A 674 22.25 -7.32 -12.74
N LEU A 675 23.03 -6.33 -12.28
CA LEU A 675 22.89 -4.94 -12.72
C LEU A 675 23.15 -4.82 -14.22
N GLN A 676 24.20 -5.46 -14.74
CA GLN A 676 24.43 -5.49 -16.20
C GLN A 676 23.27 -6.16 -16.95
N THR A 677 22.73 -7.26 -16.41
CA THR A 677 21.57 -7.97 -17.00
C THR A 677 20.33 -7.05 -17.06
N VAL A 678 20.09 -6.29 -15.99
CA VAL A 678 19.05 -5.26 -15.86
C VAL A 678 19.23 -4.12 -16.88
N GLU A 679 20.46 -3.63 -17.06
CA GLU A 679 20.77 -2.59 -18.05
C GLU A 679 20.56 -3.08 -19.49
N ASP A 680 21.11 -4.26 -19.83
CA ASP A 680 20.97 -4.87 -21.15
C ASP A 680 19.49 -5.11 -21.49
N ALA A 681 18.70 -5.56 -20.51
CA ALA A 681 17.26 -5.76 -20.66
C ALA A 681 16.50 -4.47 -20.96
N SER A 682 16.84 -3.38 -20.26
CA SER A 682 16.26 -2.05 -20.53
C SER A 682 16.54 -1.61 -21.97
N VAL A 683 17.75 -1.83 -22.48
CA VAL A 683 18.10 -1.48 -23.88
C VAL A 683 17.31 -2.32 -24.87
N VAL A 684 17.21 -3.64 -24.67
CA VAL A 684 16.43 -4.52 -25.55
C VAL A 684 14.94 -4.18 -25.51
N ALA A 685 14.40 -3.84 -24.34
CA ALA A 685 13.03 -3.37 -24.20
C ALA A 685 12.80 -2.03 -24.92
N GLN A 686 13.73 -1.08 -24.83
CA GLN A 686 13.69 0.17 -25.62
C GLN A 686 13.63 -0.13 -27.12
N ASP A 687 14.48 -1.02 -27.64
CA ASP A 687 14.45 -1.41 -29.05
C ASP A 687 13.10 -2.07 -29.46
N VAL A 688 12.43 -2.82 -28.56
CA VAL A 688 11.06 -3.31 -28.79
C VAL A 688 10.06 -2.16 -28.86
N THR A 689 10.10 -1.20 -27.92
CA THR A 689 9.20 -0.02 -27.92
C THR A 689 9.32 0.79 -29.22
N PHE A 690 10.53 0.95 -29.76
CA PHE A 690 10.75 1.70 -31.01
C PHE A 690 10.54 0.89 -32.30
N SER A 691 10.28 -0.42 -32.23
CA SER A 691 10.16 -1.25 -33.43
C SER A 691 8.95 -0.90 -34.31
N ASP A 692 9.18 -0.76 -35.62
CA ASP A 692 8.13 -0.46 -36.62
C ASP A 692 7.32 -1.69 -37.06
N SER A 693 7.74 -2.92 -36.72
CA SER A 693 7.07 -4.14 -37.18
C SER A 693 7.26 -5.35 -36.26
N ILE A 694 6.34 -6.31 -36.33
CA ILE A 694 6.47 -7.62 -35.67
C ILE A 694 7.73 -8.37 -36.13
N GLU A 695 8.09 -8.27 -37.41
CA GLU A 695 9.27 -8.95 -37.97
C GLU A 695 10.58 -8.40 -37.37
N GLY A 696 10.62 -7.11 -37.02
CA GLY A 696 11.74 -6.50 -36.30
C GLY A 696 11.70 -6.73 -34.79
N ALA A 697 10.52 -6.69 -34.17
CA ALA A 697 10.37 -6.87 -32.73
C ALA A 697 10.56 -8.33 -32.26
N GLY A 698 10.23 -9.34 -33.09
CA GLY A 698 10.32 -10.75 -32.72
C GLY A 698 11.69 -11.19 -32.19
N PRO A 699 12.81 -10.96 -32.92
CA PRO A 699 14.15 -11.28 -32.45
C PRO A 699 14.58 -10.53 -31.17
N LEU A 700 14.04 -9.33 -30.93
CA LEU A 700 14.28 -8.57 -29.71
C LEU A 700 13.53 -9.18 -28.53
N GLY A 701 12.29 -9.64 -28.73
CA GLY A 701 11.56 -10.43 -27.73
C GLY A 701 12.28 -11.73 -27.34
N GLU A 702 12.82 -12.47 -28.32
CA GLU A 702 13.67 -13.64 -28.05
C GLU A 702 14.95 -13.28 -27.27
N THR A 703 15.53 -12.11 -27.52
CA THR A 703 16.70 -11.62 -26.77
C THR A 703 16.32 -11.24 -25.34
N LEU A 704 15.17 -10.59 -25.15
CA LEU A 704 14.67 -10.20 -23.84
C LEU A 704 14.41 -11.43 -22.96
N ASP A 705 13.88 -12.53 -23.52
CA ASP A 705 13.65 -13.80 -22.81
C ASP A 705 14.91 -14.35 -22.13
N LEU A 706 16.07 -14.19 -22.78
CA LEU A 706 17.37 -14.61 -22.24
C LEU A 706 17.87 -13.73 -21.08
N LEU A 707 17.30 -12.53 -20.92
CA LEU A 707 17.65 -11.55 -19.87
C LEU A 707 16.67 -11.65 -18.69
N GLY A 708 16.21 -12.86 -18.38
CA GLY A 708 15.44 -13.13 -17.16
C GLY A 708 16.25 -12.85 -15.89
N ILE A 709 15.59 -12.30 -14.87
CA ILE A 709 16.23 -11.94 -13.60
C ILE A 709 15.83 -12.96 -12.53
N ASP A 710 16.82 -13.51 -11.85
CA ASP A 710 16.67 -14.30 -10.64
C ASP A 710 17.57 -13.69 -9.57
N VAL A 711 16.99 -13.33 -8.42
CA VAL A 711 17.69 -12.69 -7.30
C VAL A 711 17.90 -13.64 -6.13
N THR A 712 17.49 -14.91 -6.22
CA THR A 712 17.42 -15.83 -5.07
C THR A 712 18.79 -16.01 -4.39
N GLU A 713 19.86 -16.27 -5.15
CA GLU A 713 21.23 -16.41 -4.59
C GLU A 713 21.76 -15.08 -4.00
N LEU A 714 21.29 -13.95 -4.54
CA LEU A 714 21.64 -12.61 -4.07
C LEU A 714 20.94 -12.28 -2.74
N GLU A 715 19.67 -12.65 -2.60
CA GLU A 715 18.90 -12.50 -1.36
C GLU A 715 19.51 -13.33 -0.23
N ASP A 716 19.89 -14.59 -0.50
CA ASP A 716 20.56 -15.47 0.47
C ASP A 716 21.90 -14.89 0.94
N LEU A 717 22.72 -14.36 0.03
CA LEU A 717 23.97 -13.68 0.38
C LEU A 717 23.73 -12.39 1.18
N ALA A 718 22.79 -11.55 0.75
CA ALA A 718 22.46 -10.29 1.42
C ALA A 718 21.92 -10.52 2.85
N GLN A 719 21.09 -11.54 3.06
CA GLN A 719 20.61 -11.93 4.40
C GLN A 719 21.74 -12.43 5.32
N SER A 720 22.81 -13.00 4.76
CA SER A 720 23.97 -13.46 5.55
C SER A 720 24.94 -12.34 5.96
N LEU A 721 24.78 -11.14 5.38
CA LEU A 721 25.68 -10.01 5.55
C LEU A 721 25.00 -8.90 6.35
N ASN A 722 25.66 -8.44 7.42
CA ASN A 722 25.22 -7.27 8.18
C ASN A 722 25.61 -5.98 7.42
N LEU A 723 24.83 -5.69 6.37
CA LEU A 723 25.01 -4.53 5.50
C LEU A 723 24.72 -3.23 6.26
N ALA A 724 25.54 -2.21 6.01
CA ALA A 724 25.38 -0.89 6.61
C ALA A 724 25.45 0.19 5.53
N ILE A 725 24.60 1.21 5.63
CA ILE A 725 24.74 2.44 4.81
C ILE A 725 25.68 3.39 5.53
N THR A 726 26.61 3.97 4.76
CA THR A 726 27.55 5.00 5.22
C THR A 726 27.39 6.22 4.32
N ALA A 727 27.28 7.41 4.89
CA ALA A 727 27.21 8.66 4.12
C ALA A 727 27.98 9.80 4.81
N GLU A 728 28.54 10.70 4.00
CA GLU A 728 29.24 11.89 4.46
C GLU A 728 28.26 13.01 4.84
N LEU A 729 28.48 13.65 5.98
CA LEU A 729 27.66 14.76 6.47
C LEU A 729 28.30 16.10 6.10
N PHE A 730 27.60 16.88 5.27
CA PHE A 730 28.00 18.22 4.86
C PHE A 730 27.20 19.29 5.63
N PRO A 731 27.83 20.39 6.07
CA PRO A 731 27.11 21.46 6.75
C PRO A 731 26.22 22.23 5.77
N VAL A 732 25.05 22.67 6.23
CA VAL A 732 24.27 23.67 5.48
C VAL A 732 25.03 25.01 5.54
N ALA A 733 25.21 25.66 4.39
CA ALA A 733 25.69 27.03 4.35
C ALA A 733 24.54 27.99 4.68
N GLU A 734 24.70 28.79 5.74
CA GLU A 734 23.81 29.92 6.09
C GLU A 734 23.94 31.10 5.11
#